data_AF-A0A1Y3QAI0-F1
#
_entry.id   AF-A0A1Y3QAI0-F1
#
_cell.length_a   1.000
_cell.length_b   1.000
_cell.length_c   1.000
_cell.angle_alpha   90.00
_cell.angle_beta   90.00
_cell.angle_gamma   90.00
#
_symmetry.space_group_name_H-M   'P 1'
#
loop_
_entity.id
_entity.type
_entity.pdbx_description
1 polymer ?
#
loop_
_entity_poly.entity_id
_entity_poly.type
_entity_poly.pdbx_seq_one_letter_code
_entity_poly.pdbx_strand_id
1 'polypeptide(L)'
;MLLGSAASAVFALALPAILLMYLLKRRYPETEIASHLLWRRALREQEANRPWQRLRRSLLLLLQLLAAACLVFALMEPSIPGGAPSAAPVVIVVDRSASMTAAASRGSGAAGALEEAIRSVTAALDELPASRPVTLIAAGAEPELLLRDATDRREIRRALGNIEPRYGRTDEEAALTLAAALVRDREGGELWLATDGRFRAKIPGPGAAGIRVFGAGRDGANTAVVAFGLRAAGDAIEASATLVHYGSRTAEGTLAVFPAGASEPAEERPFRLEPGEQRVFTFSGLPEADYYRADIRTADDYAADNAAYAFPAKPARSRALIVGEGSLFLSAALELAGVDIVRADPAAFEPGGEAPGAVDWIVVYGADERAIESDAWRILLASRPVWRIWSASSPPAGGEVVEPADSRADIRPHPVTEHLSLADTHIARIVRADPGPGMEAIARYGGVPVLYAGSADGLPRLILAFDPADSDLPLRADFPILAAQAAEWLGGAAGGPLGRAVADDRIEIGLKSGTARAEWQVVETAADAHPSADAAIEAERTADGAVSSVQTAPGVPGLYRFVEYGADGRPLAERLLAVQAAPAEGIWTEKPFADIDPAAEAGQAGGSPGGSPDSAQARTDASSGATDGTGNTDRIGLAPYVAVLILLLLAAEWEVYRRGAAF
;
A
#
# COMPACT_ATOMS: atom_id res chain seq x y z
N MET A 1 -13.47 45.52 -4.79
CA MET A 1 -12.95 44.91 -6.02
C MET A 1 -11.44 44.91 -5.89
N LEU A 2 -10.84 43.74 -5.78
CA LEU A 2 -9.38 43.60 -5.69
C LEU A 2 -8.88 43.20 -7.08
N LEU A 3 -7.79 43.83 -7.54
CA LEU A 3 -7.16 43.55 -8.83
C LEU A 3 -6.10 42.47 -8.62
N GLY A 4 -6.17 41.37 -9.38
CA GLY A 4 -5.33 40.19 -9.15
C GLY A 4 -3.84 40.39 -9.49
N SER A 5 -3.52 41.34 -10.36
CA SER A 5 -2.14 41.63 -10.75
C SER A 5 -1.96 43.12 -11.05
N ALA A 6 -1.01 43.76 -10.36
CA ALA A 6 -0.63 45.15 -10.67
C ALA A 6 0.11 45.26 -12.02
N ALA A 7 0.74 44.17 -12.48
CA ALA A 7 1.49 44.14 -13.73
C ALA A 7 0.57 44.21 -14.96
N SER A 8 -0.66 43.69 -14.88
CA SER A 8 -1.62 43.74 -15.99
C SER A 8 -2.18 45.14 -16.26
N ALA A 9 -1.99 46.10 -15.34
CA ALA A 9 -2.33 47.51 -15.56
C ALA A 9 -1.54 48.16 -16.71
N VAL A 10 -0.37 47.60 -17.08
CA VAL A 10 0.44 48.08 -18.22
C VAL A 10 -0.33 47.94 -19.54
N PHE A 11 -1.22 46.96 -19.69
CA PHE A 11 -2.03 46.79 -20.91
C PHE A 11 -3.04 47.94 -21.12
N ALA A 12 -3.32 48.76 -20.11
CA ALA A 12 -4.11 49.97 -20.28
C ALA A 12 -3.45 50.99 -21.24
N LEU A 13 -2.13 50.89 -21.49
CA LEU A 13 -1.43 51.68 -22.51
C LEU A 13 -1.88 51.37 -23.95
N ALA A 14 -2.59 50.27 -24.19
CA ALA A 14 -3.20 50.00 -25.49
C ALA A 14 -4.29 51.03 -25.86
N LEU A 15 -5.02 51.57 -24.88
CA LEU A 15 -6.07 52.57 -25.09
C LEU A 15 -5.55 53.87 -25.73
N PRO A 16 -4.52 54.55 -25.18
CA PRO A 16 -3.94 55.74 -25.81
C PRO A 16 -3.23 55.40 -27.13
N ALA A 17 -2.66 54.20 -27.29
CA ALA A 17 -2.04 53.78 -28.55
C ALA A 17 -3.06 53.66 -29.70
N ILE A 18 -4.23 53.05 -29.46
CA ILE A 18 -5.33 52.96 -30.43
C ILE A 18 -5.84 54.36 -30.79
N LEU A 19 -6.01 55.23 -29.79
CA LEU A 19 -6.43 56.62 -30.01
C LEU A 19 -5.42 57.39 -30.87
N LEU A 20 -4.12 57.21 -30.62
CA LEU A 20 -3.04 57.85 -31.37
C LEU A 20 -3.00 57.35 -32.82
N MET A 21 -3.11 56.04 -33.06
CA MET A 21 -3.20 55.48 -34.41
C MET A 21 -4.41 56.01 -35.18
N TYR A 22 -5.55 56.18 -34.51
CA TYR A 22 -6.72 56.76 -35.16
C TYR A 22 -6.51 58.24 -35.53
N LEU A 23 -5.89 59.03 -34.64
CA LEU A 23 -5.58 60.43 -34.90
C LEU A 23 -4.59 60.59 -36.08
N LEU A 24 -3.63 59.67 -36.20
CA LEU A 24 -2.66 59.62 -37.31
C LEU A 24 -3.28 59.15 -38.63
N LYS A 25 -4.48 58.54 -38.62
CA LYS A 25 -5.13 58.02 -39.82
C LYS A 25 -5.71 59.16 -40.67
N ARG A 26 -4.86 59.73 -41.52
CA ARG A 26 -5.24 60.75 -42.51
C ARG A 26 -6.05 60.09 -43.63
N ARG A 27 -7.36 60.38 -43.71
CA ARG A 27 -8.17 60.01 -44.87
C ARG A 27 -8.13 61.13 -45.90
N TYR A 28 -7.75 60.82 -47.13
CA TYR A 28 -7.86 61.73 -48.26
C TYR A 28 -9.28 61.60 -48.83
N PRO A 29 -10.07 62.68 -48.92
CA PRO A 29 -11.31 62.64 -49.68
C PRO A 29 -10.95 62.51 -51.17
N GLU A 30 -11.35 61.41 -51.79
CA GLU A 30 -11.30 61.27 -53.25
C GLU A 30 -12.35 62.20 -53.84
N THR A 31 -11.89 63.18 -54.62
CA THR A 31 -12.76 64.14 -55.30
C THR A 31 -12.51 63.97 -56.79
N GLU A 32 -13.54 63.67 -57.57
CA GLU A 32 -13.43 63.67 -59.02
C GLU A 32 -13.29 65.11 -59.52
N ILE A 33 -12.27 65.35 -60.34
CA ILE A 33 -11.96 66.66 -60.89
C ILE A 33 -11.82 66.52 -62.40
N ALA A 34 -12.45 67.42 -63.15
CA ALA A 34 -12.55 67.31 -64.61
C ALA A 34 -11.25 67.60 -65.39
N SER A 35 -10.13 67.99 -64.74
CA SER A 35 -8.84 68.19 -65.43
C SER A 35 -7.62 68.16 -64.50
N HIS A 36 -6.58 67.40 -64.89
CA HIS A 36 -5.34 67.21 -64.13
C HIS A 36 -4.32 68.36 -64.28
N LEU A 37 -4.59 69.33 -65.16
CA LEU A 37 -3.59 70.29 -65.65
C LEU A 37 -3.27 71.42 -64.64
N LEU A 38 -4.23 71.78 -63.77
CA LEU A 38 -4.08 72.84 -62.76
C LEU A 38 -3.44 72.37 -61.44
N TRP A 39 -3.41 71.07 -61.15
CA TRP A 39 -2.89 70.53 -59.89
C TRP A 39 -1.34 70.53 -59.82
N ARG A 40 -0.63 70.48 -60.95
CA ARG A 40 0.85 70.54 -60.96
C ARG A 40 1.43 71.85 -60.42
N ARG A 41 0.63 72.92 -60.35
CA ARG A 41 1.02 74.21 -59.74
C ARG A 41 0.58 74.36 -58.28
N ALA A 42 -0.45 73.62 -57.83
CA ALA A 42 -0.97 73.68 -56.46
C ALA A 42 -0.26 72.74 -55.48
N LEU A 43 0.43 71.71 -55.97
CA LEU A 43 1.23 70.79 -55.13
C LEU A 43 2.51 71.40 -54.52
N ARG A 44 2.82 72.68 -54.79
CA ARG A 44 4.01 73.36 -54.23
C ARG A 44 3.75 74.20 -52.98
N GLU A 45 2.50 74.36 -52.54
CA GLU A 45 2.20 75.11 -51.32
C GLU A 45 1.07 74.44 -50.52
N GLN A 46 1.35 73.29 -49.90
CA GLN A 46 0.68 72.95 -48.64
C GLN A 46 1.43 71.90 -47.80
N GLU A 47 2.71 72.15 -47.54
CA GLU A 47 3.32 71.74 -46.28
C GLU A 47 2.93 72.74 -45.19
N ALA A 48 1.85 72.44 -44.47
CA ALA A 48 1.60 73.07 -43.19
C ALA A 48 0.93 72.05 -42.25
N ASN A 49 1.78 71.49 -41.40
CA ASN A 49 1.49 70.63 -40.26
C ASN A 49 0.26 71.09 -39.45
N ARG A 50 -0.80 70.28 -39.47
CA ARG A 50 -1.72 70.15 -38.32
C ARG A 50 -1.92 68.66 -38.01
N PRO A 51 -1.00 68.04 -37.26
CA PRO A 51 -1.12 66.63 -36.90
C PRO A 51 -2.33 66.35 -35.99
N TRP A 52 -2.89 67.38 -35.35
CA TRP A 52 -4.05 67.26 -34.46
C TRP A 52 -5.34 67.66 -35.17
N GLN A 53 -6.06 66.67 -35.70
CA GLN A 53 -7.44 66.84 -36.13
C GLN A 53 -8.37 66.72 -34.91
N ARG A 54 -9.49 67.47 -34.88
CA ARG A 54 -10.52 67.28 -33.84
C ARG A 54 -11.03 65.84 -33.91
N LEU A 55 -11.05 65.13 -32.77
CA LEU A 55 -11.57 63.76 -32.66
C LEU A 55 -13.02 63.72 -33.18
N ARG A 56 -13.20 63.28 -34.42
CA ARG A 56 -14.53 63.08 -34.98
C ARG A 56 -15.13 61.89 -34.25
N ARG A 57 -16.30 62.09 -33.65
CA ARG A 57 -17.04 61.06 -32.90
C ARG A 57 -17.52 59.96 -33.88
N SER A 58 -16.64 59.05 -34.28
CA SER A 58 -17.06 57.84 -34.98
C SER A 58 -17.52 56.82 -33.94
N LEU A 59 -18.74 56.32 -34.12
CA LEU A 59 -19.31 55.29 -33.24
C LEU A 59 -18.39 54.07 -33.17
N LEU A 60 -17.69 53.75 -34.28
CA LEU A 60 -16.72 52.67 -34.39
C LEU A 60 -15.53 52.85 -33.43
N LEU A 61 -14.96 54.06 -33.34
CA LEU A 61 -13.86 54.33 -32.41
C LEU A 61 -14.29 54.19 -30.95
N LEU A 62 -15.50 54.65 -30.60
CA LEU A 62 -16.02 54.50 -29.24
C LEU A 62 -16.12 53.01 -28.87
N LEU A 63 -16.58 52.20 -29.81
CA LEU A 63 -16.80 50.77 -29.60
C LEU A 63 -15.48 49.99 -29.50
N GLN A 64 -14.48 50.34 -30.32
CA GLN A 64 -13.14 49.78 -30.23
C GLN A 64 -12.47 50.11 -28.89
N LEU A 65 -12.61 51.35 -28.42
CA LEU A 65 -12.08 51.77 -27.13
C LEU A 65 -12.77 51.03 -25.97
N LEU A 66 -14.09 50.83 -26.07
CA LEU A 66 -14.87 50.10 -25.07
C LEU A 66 -14.49 48.60 -25.05
N ALA A 67 -14.34 47.97 -26.21
CA ALA A 67 -13.90 46.58 -26.31
C ALA A 67 -12.49 46.38 -25.74
N ALA A 68 -11.55 47.29 -26.07
CA ALA A 68 -10.21 47.28 -25.50
C ALA A 68 -10.23 47.51 -23.98
N ALA A 69 -11.08 48.42 -23.47
CA ALA A 69 -11.23 48.64 -22.03
C ALA A 69 -11.79 47.40 -21.31
N CYS A 70 -12.77 46.72 -21.90
CA CYS A 70 -13.28 45.45 -21.38
C CYS A 70 -12.21 44.35 -21.39
N LEU A 71 -11.38 44.27 -22.44
CA LEU A 71 -10.29 43.31 -22.51
C LEU A 71 -9.23 43.55 -21.43
N VAL A 72 -8.81 44.81 -21.25
CA VAL A 72 -7.89 45.20 -20.18
C VAL A 72 -8.52 44.88 -18.82
N PHE A 73 -9.80 45.17 -18.64
CA PHE A 73 -10.52 44.85 -17.41
C PHE A 73 -10.63 43.34 -17.17
N ALA A 74 -10.81 42.51 -18.20
CA ALA A 74 -10.76 41.05 -18.07
C ALA A 74 -9.37 40.56 -17.65
N LEU A 75 -8.31 41.10 -18.27
CA LEU A 75 -6.90 40.79 -17.95
C LEU A 75 -6.47 41.25 -16.55
N MET A 76 -7.18 42.22 -15.97
CA MET A 76 -6.97 42.63 -14.59
C MET A 76 -7.59 41.67 -13.55
N GLU A 77 -8.33 40.65 -14.02
CA GLU A 77 -9.00 39.63 -13.21
C GLU A 77 -9.71 40.22 -11.97
N PRO A 78 -10.70 41.11 -12.17
CA PRO A 78 -11.37 41.74 -11.06
C PRO A 78 -12.23 40.71 -10.33
N SER A 79 -11.92 40.52 -9.05
CA SER A 79 -12.71 39.68 -8.15
C SER A 79 -13.58 40.53 -7.21
N ILE A 80 -14.82 40.11 -7.02
CA ILE A 80 -15.69 40.59 -5.95
C ILE A 80 -15.46 39.66 -4.74
N PRO A 81 -15.25 40.19 -3.53
CA PRO A 81 -15.26 39.38 -2.32
C PRO A 81 -16.60 38.66 -2.20
N GLY A 82 -16.62 37.33 -2.17
CA GLY A 82 -17.80 36.56 -1.82
C GLY A 82 -18.31 37.01 -0.45
N GLY A 83 -19.61 37.28 -0.35
CA GLY A 83 -20.23 37.74 0.89
C GLY A 83 -20.39 36.61 1.90
N ALA A 84 -19.39 36.40 2.75
CA ALA A 84 -19.48 36.08 4.17
C ALA A 84 -18.04 36.04 4.73
N PRO A 85 -17.76 36.54 5.95
CA PRO A 85 -16.64 35.98 6.69
C PRO A 85 -16.91 34.48 6.80
N SER A 86 -16.01 33.64 6.27
CA SER A 86 -16.09 32.20 6.48
C SER A 86 -16.35 31.98 7.95
N ALA A 87 -17.53 31.46 8.31
CA ALA A 87 -17.79 31.08 9.68
C ALA A 87 -16.64 30.16 10.10
N ALA A 88 -16.14 30.34 11.31
CA ALA A 88 -14.89 29.70 11.69
C ALA A 88 -14.97 28.17 11.49
N PRO A 89 -13.96 27.54 10.89
CA PRO A 89 -14.04 26.13 10.54
C PRO A 89 -14.07 25.25 11.80
N VAL A 90 -14.56 24.02 11.66
CA VAL A 90 -14.37 22.95 12.64
C VAL A 90 -13.61 21.82 11.96
N VAL A 91 -12.49 21.41 12.54
CA VAL A 91 -11.75 20.22 12.10
C VAL A 91 -12.02 19.11 13.10
N ILE A 92 -12.63 18.02 12.65
CA ILE A 92 -12.93 16.84 13.46
C ILE A 92 -11.87 15.78 13.17
N VAL A 93 -11.14 15.36 14.19
CA VAL A 93 -10.22 14.22 14.15
C VAL A 93 -10.89 13.07 14.88
N VAL A 94 -11.11 11.96 14.18
CA VAL A 94 -11.67 10.73 14.75
C VAL A 94 -10.55 9.71 14.85
N ASP A 95 -10.24 9.34 16.08
CA ASP A 95 -9.45 8.17 16.38
C ASP A 95 -10.26 6.91 16.01
N ARG A 96 -9.66 6.04 15.20
CA ARG A 96 -10.23 4.76 14.79
C ARG A 96 -9.25 3.62 15.05
N SER A 97 -8.31 3.81 15.97
CA SER A 97 -7.35 2.80 16.38
C SER A 97 -8.04 1.54 16.90
N ALA A 98 -7.27 0.46 17.07
CA ALA A 98 -7.80 -0.79 17.58
C ALA A 98 -8.40 -0.61 18.99
N SER A 99 -7.83 0.25 19.84
CA SER A 99 -8.34 0.47 21.20
C SER A 99 -9.76 1.06 21.20
N MET A 100 -10.17 1.72 20.13
CA MET A 100 -11.54 2.26 19.95
C MET A 100 -12.60 1.17 19.76
N THR A 101 -12.23 -0.10 19.58
CA THR A 101 -13.19 -1.23 19.64
C THR A 101 -13.52 -1.63 21.06
N ALA A 102 -12.82 -1.10 22.07
CA ALA A 102 -13.05 -1.45 23.46
C ALA A 102 -14.45 -1.03 23.94
N ALA A 103 -14.98 -1.71 24.95
CA ALA A 103 -16.32 -1.45 25.47
C ALA A 103 -16.49 -0.01 26.00
N ALA A 104 -17.48 0.72 25.47
CA ALA A 104 -17.67 2.14 25.80
C ALA A 104 -18.14 2.40 27.24
N SER A 105 -19.04 1.56 27.81
CA SER A 105 -19.51 1.73 29.20
C SER A 105 -20.08 0.45 29.84
N ARG A 106 -20.20 0.46 31.18
CA ARG A 106 -20.68 -0.68 31.99
C ARG A 106 -22.16 -0.94 31.70
N GLY A 107 -22.47 -2.00 30.95
CA GLY A 107 -23.86 -2.37 30.61
C GLY A 107 -24.40 -1.79 29.29
N SER A 108 -23.54 -1.17 28.47
CA SER A 108 -23.90 -0.59 27.15
C SER A 108 -24.17 -1.63 26.04
N GLY A 109 -24.03 -2.93 26.32
CA GLY A 109 -24.10 -3.95 25.28
C GLY A 109 -22.87 -3.92 24.37
N ALA A 110 -23.04 -4.35 23.11
CA ALA A 110 -21.97 -4.56 22.13
C ALA A 110 -21.39 -3.28 21.47
N ALA A 111 -21.78 -2.08 21.91
CA ALA A 111 -21.31 -0.83 21.30
C ALA A 111 -19.88 -0.47 21.77
N GLY A 112 -18.95 -0.40 20.83
CA GLY A 112 -17.56 0.00 21.06
C GLY A 112 -17.38 1.50 21.30
N ALA A 113 -16.20 1.90 21.79
CA ALA A 113 -15.83 3.29 22.04
C ALA A 113 -15.96 4.18 20.80
N LEU A 114 -15.62 3.68 19.60
CA LEU A 114 -15.76 4.41 18.34
C LEU A 114 -17.22 4.86 18.08
N GLU A 115 -18.18 3.96 18.28
CA GLU A 115 -19.60 4.26 18.06
C GLU A 115 -20.08 5.35 19.02
N GLU A 116 -19.66 5.30 20.29
CA GLU A 116 -20.00 6.32 21.29
C GLU A 116 -19.36 7.67 20.98
N ALA A 117 -18.11 7.66 20.50
CA ALA A 117 -17.41 8.86 20.06
C ALA A 117 -18.14 9.52 18.88
N ILE A 118 -18.51 8.72 17.87
CA ILE A 118 -19.26 9.18 16.69
C ILE A 118 -20.64 9.72 17.10
N ARG A 119 -21.35 9.05 18.04
CA ARG A 119 -22.62 9.56 18.58
C ARG A 119 -22.45 10.93 19.25
N SER A 120 -21.42 11.07 20.08
CA SER A 120 -21.13 12.31 20.81
C SER A 120 -20.77 13.47 19.87
N VAL A 121 -19.92 13.20 18.87
CA VAL A 121 -19.57 14.17 17.83
C VAL A 121 -20.80 14.55 17.00
N THR A 122 -21.65 13.58 16.65
CA THR A 122 -22.87 13.83 15.87
C THR A 122 -23.86 14.71 16.65
N ALA A 123 -24.02 14.48 17.96
CA ALA A 123 -24.85 15.32 18.82
C ALA A 123 -24.33 16.77 18.88
N ALA A 124 -23.02 16.96 19.02
CA ALA A 124 -22.41 18.30 18.97
C ALA A 124 -22.52 18.96 17.58
N LEU A 125 -22.46 18.17 16.50
CA LEU A 125 -22.63 18.66 15.13
C LEU A 125 -24.04 19.23 14.89
N ASP A 126 -25.06 18.67 15.54
CA ASP A 126 -26.44 19.15 15.44
C ASP A 126 -26.65 20.51 16.13
N GLU A 127 -25.82 20.85 17.12
CA GLU A 127 -25.79 22.18 17.76
C GLU A 127 -25.01 23.22 16.95
N LEU A 128 -24.16 22.78 16.01
CA LEU A 128 -23.28 23.66 15.23
C LEU A 128 -24.07 24.40 14.11
N PRO A 129 -23.89 25.73 13.94
CA PRO A 129 -24.54 26.48 12.86
C PRO A 129 -24.22 25.89 11.48
N ALA A 130 -25.24 25.68 10.63
CA ALA A 130 -25.10 25.04 9.31
C ALA A 130 -24.15 25.76 8.34
N SER A 131 -23.83 27.02 8.59
CA SER A 131 -22.88 27.82 7.81
C SER A 131 -21.42 27.57 8.17
N ARG A 132 -21.10 26.85 9.27
CA ARG A 132 -19.73 26.51 9.65
C ARG A 132 -19.23 25.32 8.82
N PRO A 133 -18.13 25.49 8.05
CA PRO A 133 -17.52 24.40 7.30
C PRO A 133 -16.85 23.40 8.26
N VAL A 134 -17.01 22.12 7.96
CA VAL A 134 -16.46 21.01 8.73
C VAL A 134 -15.49 20.21 7.86
N THR A 135 -14.30 19.97 8.41
CA THR A 135 -13.30 19.08 7.82
C THR A 135 -13.17 17.84 8.70
N LEU A 136 -13.19 16.65 8.10
CA LEU A 136 -13.16 15.37 8.81
C LEU A 136 -11.89 14.61 8.48
N ILE A 137 -11.14 14.22 9.52
CA ILE A 137 -9.90 13.46 9.44
C ILE A 137 -10.09 12.17 10.25
N ALA A 138 -9.77 11.03 9.65
CA ALA A 138 -9.66 9.76 10.36
C ALA A 138 -8.19 9.45 10.64
N ALA A 139 -7.86 9.15 11.90
CA ALA A 139 -6.51 8.72 12.27
C ALA A 139 -6.21 7.32 11.74
N GLY A 140 -4.96 7.03 11.41
CA GLY A 140 -4.50 5.74 10.89
C GLY A 140 -2.99 5.79 10.68
N ALA A 141 -2.39 4.76 10.08
CA ALA A 141 -0.96 4.76 9.77
C ALA A 141 -0.57 6.00 8.93
N GLU A 142 -1.44 6.39 8.01
CA GLU A 142 -1.45 7.70 7.38
C GLU A 142 -2.81 8.37 7.65
N PRO A 143 -2.86 9.64 8.08
CA PRO A 143 -4.11 10.33 8.36
C PRO A 143 -4.90 10.59 7.08
N GLU A 144 -6.17 10.22 7.09
CA GLU A 144 -7.04 10.26 5.92
C GLU A 144 -8.02 11.44 5.99
N LEU A 145 -8.00 12.31 4.98
CA LEU A 145 -8.91 13.45 4.87
C LEU A 145 -10.21 13.02 4.16
N LEU A 146 -11.22 12.67 4.94
CA LEU A 146 -12.50 12.15 4.43
C LEU A 146 -13.38 13.25 3.81
N LEU A 147 -13.41 14.43 4.42
CA LEU A 147 -14.17 15.59 3.95
C LEU A 147 -13.38 16.87 4.18
N ARG A 148 -13.54 17.85 3.28
CA ARG A 148 -12.89 19.15 3.38
C ARG A 148 -13.91 20.28 3.28
N ASP A 149 -13.90 21.16 4.29
CA ASP A 149 -14.72 22.38 4.36
C ASP A 149 -16.21 22.16 3.99
N ALA A 150 -16.76 21.00 4.35
CA ALA A 150 -18.12 20.58 4.01
C ALA A 150 -19.16 21.29 4.90
N THR A 151 -20.26 21.75 4.31
CA THR A 151 -21.38 22.38 5.03
C THR A 151 -22.64 21.51 5.05
N ASP A 152 -22.77 20.51 4.16
CA ASP A 152 -23.92 19.60 4.15
C ASP A 152 -23.85 18.62 5.33
N ARG A 153 -24.75 18.78 6.30
CA ARG A 153 -24.87 17.91 7.47
C ARG A 153 -25.14 16.46 7.11
N ARG A 154 -25.84 16.18 6.01
CA ARG A 154 -26.12 14.80 5.59
C ARG A 154 -24.87 14.10 5.08
N GLU A 155 -24.02 14.83 4.37
CA GLU A 155 -22.73 14.32 3.89
C GLU A 155 -21.79 14.06 5.07
N ILE A 156 -21.67 15.00 6.02
CA ILE A 156 -20.83 14.84 7.21
C ILE A 156 -21.28 13.63 8.05
N ARG A 157 -22.58 13.45 8.27
CA ARG A 157 -23.10 12.28 9.02
C ARG A 157 -22.83 10.96 8.31
N ARG A 158 -22.95 10.92 6.97
CA ARG A 158 -22.60 9.70 6.21
C ARG A 158 -21.11 9.40 6.33
N ALA A 159 -20.24 10.41 6.22
CA ALA A 159 -18.82 10.20 6.36
C ALA A 159 -18.45 9.71 7.77
N LEU A 160 -19.02 10.29 8.82
CA LEU A 160 -18.84 9.83 10.20
C LEU A 160 -19.34 8.38 10.40
N GLY A 161 -20.49 8.04 9.86
CA GLY A 161 -21.07 6.68 9.97
C GLY A 161 -20.34 5.61 9.17
N ASN A 162 -19.46 5.98 8.23
CA ASN A 162 -18.64 5.07 7.43
C ASN A 162 -17.23 4.86 8.03
N ILE A 163 -16.92 5.48 9.17
CA ILE A 163 -15.62 5.28 9.83
C ILE A 163 -15.65 3.91 10.52
N GLU A 164 -14.81 3.01 10.03
CA GLU A 164 -14.59 1.69 10.60
C GLU A 164 -13.29 1.65 11.43
N PRO A 165 -13.20 0.80 12.47
CA PRO A 165 -11.96 0.57 13.20
C PRO A 165 -10.84 0.06 12.29
N ARG A 166 -9.60 0.48 12.58
CA ARG A 166 -8.36 -0.01 11.97
C ARG A 166 -7.53 -0.69 13.05
N TYR A 167 -7.10 -1.91 12.79
CA TYR A 167 -6.29 -2.69 13.73
C TYR A 167 -4.79 -2.55 13.51
N GLY A 168 -4.38 -1.88 12.42
CA GLY A 168 -2.99 -1.54 12.15
C GLY A 168 -2.44 -0.46 13.05
N ARG A 169 -1.24 0.02 12.71
CA ARG A 169 -0.58 1.12 13.44
C ARG A 169 -1.30 2.45 13.20
N THR A 170 -1.30 3.31 14.21
CA THR A 170 -1.88 4.66 14.13
C THR A 170 -0.79 5.71 14.29
N ASP A 171 -0.66 6.64 13.33
CA ASP A 171 0.16 7.85 13.46
C ASP A 171 -0.69 9.04 13.93
N GLU A 172 -0.83 9.10 15.24
CA GLU A 172 -1.57 10.13 15.94
C GLU A 172 -0.96 11.54 15.80
N GLU A 173 0.37 11.63 15.76
CA GLU A 173 1.10 12.90 15.65
C GLU A 173 0.88 13.53 14.26
N ALA A 174 0.94 12.72 13.21
CA ALA A 174 0.62 13.16 11.85
C ALA A 174 -0.83 13.63 11.74
N ALA A 175 -1.79 12.90 12.33
CA ALA A 175 -3.21 13.28 12.32
C ALA A 175 -3.45 14.64 13.00
N LEU A 176 -2.89 14.86 14.20
CA LEU A 176 -3.00 16.14 14.90
C LEU A 176 -2.25 17.27 14.18
N THR A 177 -1.08 16.98 13.59
CA THR A 177 -0.31 17.98 12.83
C THR A 177 -1.08 18.46 11.61
N LEU A 178 -1.70 17.53 10.87
CA LEU A 178 -2.59 17.85 9.75
C LEU A 178 -3.78 18.69 10.20
N ALA A 179 -4.43 18.28 11.30
CA ALA A 179 -5.57 19.01 11.83
C ALA A 179 -5.21 20.42 12.30
N ALA A 180 -4.10 20.57 13.02
CA ALA A 180 -3.59 21.87 13.47
C ALA A 180 -3.21 22.77 12.29
N ALA A 181 -2.63 22.23 11.22
CA ALA A 181 -2.31 22.99 10.01
C ALA A 181 -3.57 23.58 9.34
N LEU A 182 -4.70 22.88 9.38
CA LEU A 182 -5.97 23.33 8.79
C LEU A 182 -6.66 24.43 9.60
N VAL A 183 -6.34 24.56 10.89
CA VAL A 183 -6.94 25.56 11.80
C VAL A 183 -6.04 26.78 12.00
N ARG A 184 -4.71 26.66 11.85
CA ARG A 184 -3.70 27.67 12.20
C ARG A 184 -3.96 29.08 11.65
N ASP A 185 -4.43 29.20 10.41
CA ASP A 185 -4.59 30.49 9.71
C ASP A 185 -6.05 30.96 9.66
N ARG A 186 -6.94 30.36 10.47
CA ARG A 186 -8.38 30.63 10.43
C ARG A 186 -8.88 31.08 11.81
N GLU A 187 -9.12 32.38 11.96
CA GLU A 187 -9.60 32.99 13.20
C GLU A 187 -10.90 32.31 13.71
N GLY A 188 -10.90 31.90 14.98
CA GLY A 188 -12.03 31.25 15.65
C GLY A 188 -12.21 29.76 15.31
N GLY A 189 -11.30 29.15 14.55
CA GLY A 189 -11.40 27.74 14.19
C GLY A 189 -11.32 26.82 15.41
N GLU A 190 -12.03 25.70 15.37
CA GLU A 190 -12.07 24.73 16.46
C GLU A 190 -11.54 23.37 15.98
N LEU A 191 -10.82 22.68 16.87
CA LEU A 191 -10.38 21.30 16.69
C LEU A 191 -11.22 20.40 17.61
N TRP A 192 -11.93 19.45 17.03
CA TRP A 192 -12.72 18.45 17.74
C TRP A 192 -11.97 17.11 17.68
N LEU A 193 -11.58 16.54 18.82
CA LEU A 193 -10.88 15.26 18.89
C LEU A 193 -11.79 14.20 19.51
N ALA A 194 -12.10 13.14 18.78
CA ALA A 194 -12.85 11.99 19.26
C ALA A 194 -11.90 10.81 19.49
N THR A 195 -11.74 10.37 20.73
CA THR A 195 -10.76 9.34 21.15
C THR A 195 -11.18 8.65 22.45
N ASP A 196 -10.61 7.49 22.77
CA ASP A 196 -10.77 6.80 24.06
C ASP A 196 -9.89 7.37 25.19
N GLY A 197 -9.09 8.39 24.86
CA GLY A 197 -8.19 9.05 25.79
C GLY A 197 -6.83 8.38 25.92
N ARG A 198 -6.56 7.32 25.15
CA ARG A 198 -5.26 6.67 25.05
C ARG A 198 -4.43 7.18 23.88
N PHE A 199 -4.79 8.36 23.39
CA PHE A 199 -4.05 9.16 22.43
C PHE A 199 -2.72 9.62 23.05
N ARG A 200 -1.61 9.09 22.53
CA ARG A 200 -0.22 9.29 23.00
C ARG A 200 0.43 10.54 22.44
N ALA A 201 -0.02 11.00 21.28
CA ALA A 201 0.52 12.22 20.70
C ALA A 201 0.18 13.41 21.59
N LYS A 202 1.17 14.28 21.82
CA LYS A 202 0.98 15.52 22.56
C LYS A 202 0.00 16.40 21.80
N ILE A 203 -1.14 16.69 22.42
CA ILE A 203 -2.07 17.67 21.89
C ILE A 203 -1.34 19.02 21.82
N PRO A 204 -1.24 19.66 20.64
CA PRO A 204 -0.65 20.98 20.53
C PRO A 204 -1.33 21.92 21.53
N GLY A 205 -0.54 22.56 22.40
CA GLY A 205 -1.08 23.53 23.35
C GLY A 205 -1.91 24.61 22.63
N PRO A 206 -2.88 25.24 23.32
CA PRO A 206 -3.84 26.12 22.66
C PRO A 206 -3.12 27.24 21.92
N GLY A 207 -3.12 27.17 20.58
CA GLY A 207 -3.04 28.35 19.73
C GLY A 207 -4.35 29.12 19.82
N ALA A 208 -4.59 30.10 18.94
CA ALA A 208 -5.85 30.87 18.88
C ALA A 208 -7.13 30.03 18.56
N ALA A 209 -7.03 28.70 18.57
CA ALA A 209 -8.05 27.73 18.24
C ALA A 209 -8.42 26.89 19.47
N GLY A 210 -9.72 26.83 19.80
CA GLY A 210 -10.22 25.99 20.89
C GLY A 210 -10.17 24.51 20.53
N ILE A 211 -9.76 23.66 21.48
CA ILE A 211 -9.76 22.20 21.33
C ILE A 211 -10.89 21.61 22.17
N ARG A 212 -11.79 20.86 21.54
CA ARG A 212 -12.89 20.15 22.21
C ARG A 212 -12.66 18.64 22.10
N VAL A 213 -12.52 17.97 23.23
CA VAL A 213 -12.30 16.51 23.28
C VAL A 213 -13.62 15.78 23.56
N PHE A 214 -13.93 14.79 22.73
CA PHE A 214 -15.04 13.86 22.85
C PHE A 214 -14.48 12.51 23.29
N GLY A 215 -14.33 12.35 24.60
CA GLY A 215 -13.81 11.12 25.19
C GLY A 215 -14.85 10.00 25.16
N ALA A 216 -14.51 8.86 24.55
CA ALA A 216 -15.36 7.68 24.52
C ALA A 216 -14.60 6.46 25.05
N GLY A 217 -14.93 6.02 26.25
CA GLY A 217 -14.17 4.97 26.94
C GLY A 217 -14.12 5.24 28.43
N ARG A 218 -13.74 4.23 29.19
CA ARG A 218 -13.62 4.28 30.65
C ARG A 218 -12.30 3.67 31.09
N ASP A 219 -12.02 3.73 32.39
CA ASP A 219 -11.03 2.86 33.04
C ASP A 219 -11.44 1.38 32.86
N GLY A 220 -11.09 0.83 31.71
CA GLY A 220 -11.27 -0.56 31.35
C GLY A 220 -10.10 -1.42 31.82
N ALA A 221 -10.26 -2.73 31.75
CA ALA A 221 -9.20 -3.68 32.02
C ALA A 221 -8.88 -4.46 30.74
N ASN A 222 -7.60 -4.55 30.39
CA ASN A 222 -7.13 -5.37 29.28
C ASN A 222 -6.26 -6.54 29.77
N THR A 223 -6.46 -7.74 29.23
CA THR A 223 -5.59 -8.90 29.50
C THR A 223 -5.14 -9.50 28.18
N ALA A 224 -3.90 -9.22 27.77
CA ALA A 224 -3.43 -9.51 26.42
C ALA A 224 -2.58 -10.78 26.34
N VAL A 225 -2.68 -11.52 25.24
CA VAL A 225 -1.65 -12.50 24.84
C VAL A 225 -0.51 -11.78 24.12
N VAL A 226 0.52 -11.34 24.86
CA VAL A 226 1.63 -10.56 24.27
C VAL A 226 2.65 -11.42 23.51
N ALA A 227 2.72 -12.72 23.82
CA ALA A 227 3.56 -13.65 23.11
C ALA A 227 2.96 -15.06 23.15
N PHE A 228 3.02 -15.76 22.02
CA PHE A 228 2.70 -17.18 21.94
C PHE A 228 3.80 -17.85 21.11
N GLY A 229 4.21 -19.06 21.44
CA GLY A 229 5.32 -19.72 20.77
C GLY A 229 5.24 -21.23 20.91
N LEU A 230 5.84 -21.94 19.96
CA LEU A 230 5.88 -23.40 19.94
C LEU A 230 7.33 -23.86 19.87
N ARG A 231 7.59 -24.97 20.54
CA ARG A 231 8.89 -25.63 20.56
C ARG A 231 8.69 -27.13 20.37
N ALA A 232 9.52 -27.73 19.52
CA ALA A 232 9.57 -29.18 19.41
C ALA A 232 10.22 -29.77 20.68
N ALA A 233 9.57 -30.79 21.26
CA ALA A 233 10.03 -31.53 22.43
C ALA A 233 9.94 -33.04 22.16
N GLY A 234 10.90 -33.56 21.37
CA GLY A 234 10.80 -34.92 20.83
C GLY A 234 9.69 -35.00 19.78
N ASP A 235 8.81 -35.99 19.91
CA ASP A 235 7.63 -36.16 19.04
C ASP A 235 6.42 -35.32 19.50
N ALA A 236 6.54 -34.58 20.61
CA ALA A 236 5.48 -33.73 21.15
C ALA A 236 5.76 -32.26 20.90
N ILE A 237 4.68 -31.46 20.81
CA ILE A 237 4.75 -30.01 20.76
C ILE A 237 4.57 -29.43 22.18
N GLU A 238 5.45 -28.51 22.54
CA GLU A 238 5.33 -27.68 23.73
C GLU A 238 4.98 -26.24 23.31
N ALA A 239 3.97 -25.65 23.94
CA ALA A 239 3.59 -24.27 23.70
C ALA A 239 3.89 -23.40 24.91
N SER A 240 4.30 -22.16 24.68
CA SER A 240 4.44 -21.13 25.69
C SER A 240 3.63 -19.89 25.32
N ALA A 241 2.88 -19.36 26.28
CA ALA A 241 2.09 -18.15 26.14
C ALA A 241 2.42 -17.18 27.27
N THR A 242 2.63 -15.91 26.94
CA THR A 242 2.85 -14.84 27.92
C THR A 242 1.63 -13.95 27.97
N LEU A 243 1.07 -13.81 29.16
CA LEU A 243 -0.04 -12.92 29.43
C LEU A 243 0.43 -11.69 30.19
N VAL A 244 -0.17 -10.53 29.89
CA VAL A 244 0.03 -9.28 30.65
C VAL A 244 -1.34 -8.69 30.99
N HIS A 245 -1.52 -8.26 32.24
CA HIS A 245 -2.74 -7.62 32.68
C HIS A 245 -2.58 -6.10 32.84
N TYR A 246 -3.27 -5.33 31.99
CA TYR A 246 -3.36 -3.88 32.00
C TYR A 246 -4.70 -3.43 32.61
N GLY A 247 -4.83 -3.56 33.92
CA GLY A 247 -6.01 -3.13 34.65
C GLY A 247 -5.68 -2.74 36.09
N SER A 248 -6.62 -2.04 36.73
CA SER A 248 -6.48 -1.57 38.12
C SER A 248 -6.94 -2.58 39.18
N ARG A 249 -7.55 -3.69 38.75
CA ARG A 249 -8.07 -4.78 39.61
C ARG A 249 -7.51 -6.10 39.12
N THR A 250 -7.38 -7.08 40.01
CA THR A 250 -6.96 -8.44 39.64
C THR A 250 -7.86 -9.03 38.54
N ALA A 251 -7.26 -9.65 37.53
CA ALA A 251 -7.95 -10.44 36.51
C ALA A 251 -7.90 -11.93 36.83
N GLU A 252 -9.03 -12.60 36.64
CA GLU A 252 -9.17 -14.05 36.76
C GLU A 252 -9.82 -14.59 35.48
N GLY A 253 -9.35 -15.73 35.00
CA GLY A 253 -9.82 -16.31 33.75
C GLY A 253 -9.15 -17.63 33.41
N THR A 254 -9.36 -18.09 32.19
CA THR A 254 -8.77 -19.32 31.67
C THR A 254 -8.03 -19.04 30.37
N LEU A 255 -6.80 -19.56 30.26
CA LEU A 255 -6.03 -19.60 29.02
C LEU A 255 -6.14 -20.99 28.42
N ALA A 256 -6.63 -21.09 27.20
CA ALA A 256 -6.86 -22.34 26.49
C ALA A 256 -6.05 -22.40 25.18
N VAL A 257 -5.54 -23.58 24.84
CA VAL A 257 -4.78 -23.83 23.61
C VAL A 257 -5.54 -24.79 22.73
N PHE A 258 -5.84 -24.37 21.51
CA PHE A 258 -6.60 -25.12 20.51
C PHE A 258 -5.67 -25.53 19.35
N PRO A 259 -5.62 -26.82 18.97
CA PRO A 259 -5.01 -27.22 17.71
C PRO A 259 -5.90 -26.82 16.52
N ALA A 260 -5.32 -26.80 15.33
CA ALA A 260 -5.98 -26.42 14.08
C ALA A 260 -7.39 -27.00 13.91
N GLY A 261 -8.40 -26.13 13.74
CA GLY A 261 -9.79 -26.50 13.50
C GLY A 261 -10.54 -27.19 14.65
N ALA A 262 -9.93 -27.33 15.83
CA ALA A 262 -10.59 -27.97 16.97
C ALA A 262 -11.54 -27.02 17.71
N SER A 263 -12.72 -27.52 18.05
CA SER A 263 -13.71 -26.81 18.88
C SER A 263 -13.43 -26.90 20.38
N GLU A 264 -12.74 -27.95 20.82
CA GLU A 264 -12.34 -28.17 22.22
C GLU A 264 -10.85 -27.88 22.40
N PRO A 265 -10.46 -27.29 23.55
CA PRO A 265 -9.05 -27.03 23.82
C PRO A 265 -8.31 -28.35 24.06
N ALA A 266 -7.08 -28.45 23.54
CA ALA A 266 -6.20 -29.58 23.87
C ALA A 266 -5.75 -29.49 25.34
N GLU A 267 -5.49 -28.27 25.82
CA GLU A 267 -5.12 -27.99 27.20
C GLU A 267 -5.67 -26.62 27.61
N GLU A 268 -5.99 -26.46 28.90
CA GLU A 268 -6.42 -25.20 29.48
C GLU A 268 -5.84 -25.00 30.89
N ARG A 269 -5.57 -23.74 31.26
CA ARG A 269 -5.00 -23.36 32.55
C ARG A 269 -5.74 -22.15 33.13
N PRO A 270 -6.24 -22.22 34.37
CA PRO A 270 -6.75 -21.03 35.04
C PRO A 270 -5.59 -20.09 35.37
N PHE A 271 -5.86 -18.79 35.33
CA PHE A 271 -4.91 -17.77 35.76
C PHE A 271 -5.56 -16.75 36.69
N ARG A 272 -4.69 -16.14 37.48
CA ARG A 272 -4.97 -14.95 38.27
C ARG A 272 -3.77 -14.01 38.16
N LEU A 273 -4.00 -12.83 37.61
CA LEU A 273 -2.96 -11.82 37.36
C LEU A 273 -3.29 -10.56 38.16
N GLU A 274 -2.32 -10.09 38.93
CA GLU A 274 -2.42 -8.81 39.63
C GLU A 274 -2.20 -7.63 38.66
N PRO A 275 -2.62 -6.39 39.02
CA PRO A 275 -2.39 -5.20 38.20
C PRO A 275 -0.94 -5.06 37.70
N GLY A 276 -0.75 -5.00 36.38
CA GLY A 276 0.58 -4.88 35.75
C GLY A 276 1.41 -6.17 35.75
N GLU A 277 0.86 -7.29 36.22
CA GLU A 277 1.59 -8.56 36.26
C GLU A 277 1.74 -9.15 34.85
N GLN A 278 2.95 -9.62 34.56
CA GLN A 278 3.28 -10.45 33.40
C GLN A 278 3.59 -11.88 33.85
N ARG A 279 2.96 -12.88 33.23
CA ARG A 279 3.20 -14.29 33.56
C ARG A 279 3.25 -15.18 32.32
N VAL A 280 4.16 -16.16 32.35
CA VAL A 280 4.32 -17.17 31.30
C VAL A 280 3.61 -18.46 31.70
N PHE A 281 2.86 -19.03 30.76
CA PHE A 281 2.18 -20.31 30.88
C PHE A 281 2.76 -21.27 29.84
N THR A 282 2.99 -22.52 30.25
CA THR A 282 3.55 -23.57 29.39
C THR A 282 2.58 -24.75 29.31
N PHE A 283 2.45 -25.30 28.12
CA PHE A 283 1.58 -26.43 27.78
C PHE A 283 2.43 -27.50 27.10
N SER A 284 2.28 -28.76 27.50
CA SER A 284 3.11 -29.87 27.01
C SER A 284 2.22 -31.01 26.56
N GLY A 285 2.72 -31.84 25.63
CA GLY A 285 1.96 -33.00 25.13
C GLY A 285 0.83 -32.62 24.18
N LEU A 286 0.96 -31.48 23.49
CA LEU A 286 -0.04 -31.06 22.51
C LEU A 286 -0.02 -31.99 21.29
N PRO A 287 -1.20 -32.37 20.74
CA PRO A 287 -1.29 -33.23 19.55
C PRO A 287 -0.76 -32.48 18.34
N GLU A 288 -0.17 -33.18 17.36
CA GLU A 288 0.36 -32.58 16.13
C GLU A 288 -0.75 -31.86 15.34
N ALA A 289 -0.51 -30.59 14.96
CA ALA A 289 -1.43 -29.77 14.18
C ALA A 289 -0.67 -28.72 13.35
N ASP A 290 -1.27 -28.22 12.26
CA ASP A 290 -0.63 -27.24 11.37
C ASP A 290 -0.45 -25.85 11.99
N TYR A 291 -1.30 -25.51 12.96
CA TYR A 291 -1.20 -24.31 13.79
C TYR A 291 -1.89 -24.56 15.13
N TYR A 292 -1.62 -23.67 16.08
CA TYR A 292 -2.28 -23.60 17.37
C TYR A 292 -2.79 -22.19 17.62
N ARG A 293 -3.91 -22.07 18.33
CA ARG A 293 -4.50 -20.83 18.83
C ARG A 293 -4.46 -20.82 20.36
N ALA A 294 -3.81 -19.83 20.95
CA ALA A 294 -4.00 -19.48 22.36
C ALA A 294 -5.16 -18.50 22.47
N ASP A 295 -6.08 -18.74 23.40
CA ASP A 295 -7.30 -17.94 23.61
C ASP A 295 -7.51 -17.69 25.11
N ILE A 296 -7.72 -16.44 25.48
CA ILE A 296 -8.01 -16.02 26.86
C ILE A 296 -9.51 -15.83 27.01
N ARG A 297 -10.08 -16.48 28.02
CA ARG A 297 -11.46 -16.26 28.48
C ARG A 297 -11.44 -15.53 29.81
N THR A 298 -11.63 -14.22 29.78
CA THR A 298 -11.71 -13.37 30.98
C THR A 298 -12.65 -12.19 30.75
N ALA A 299 -12.98 -11.48 31.84
CA ALA A 299 -13.69 -10.22 31.75
C ALA A 299 -12.70 -9.13 31.32
N ASP A 300 -12.71 -8.85 30.03
CA ASP A 300 -11.84 -7.91 29.36
C ASP A 300 -12.67 -6.96 28.48
N ASP A 301 -12.20 -5.72 28.33
CA ASP A 301 -12.85 -4.69 27.54
C ASP A 301 -12.28 -4.60 26.11
N TYR A 302 -11.22 -5.34 25.72
CA TYR A 302 -10.57 -5.29 24.40
C TYR A 302 -10.23 -6.66 23.80
N ALA A 303 -11.18 -7.24 23.05
CA ALA A 303 -11.08 -8.62 22.58
C ALA A 303 -9.99 -8.90 21.51
N ALA A 304 -9.44 -7.87 20.84
CA ALA A 304 -8.61 -8.06 19.66
C ALA A 304 -7.20 -8.63 19.95
N ASP A 305 -6.79 -8.67 21.21
CA ASP A 305 -5.51 -9.27 21.67
C ASP A 305 -5.70 -10.48 22.62
N ASN A 306 -6.93 -10.97 22.76
CA ASN A 306 -7.24 -12.17 23.55
C ASN A 306 -6.84 -13.48 22.87
N ALA A 307 -6.54 -13.43 21.56
CA ALA A 307 -6.16 -14.59 20.78
C ALA A 307 -4.81 -14.38 20.07
N ALA A 308 -3.99 -15.43 20.06
CA ALA A 308 -2.73 -15.45 19.31
C ALA A 308 -2.50 -16.81 18.63
N TYR A 309 -1.87 -16.78 17.45
CA TYR A 309 -1.63 -17.97 16.65
C TYR A 309 -0.14 -18.29 16.57
N ALA A 310 0.22 -19.56 16.61
CA ALA A 310 1.59 -20.03 16.42
C ALA A 310 1.59 -21.24 15.50
N PHE A 311 2.70 -21.41 14.78
CA PHE A 311 2.90 -22.52 13.87
C PHE A 311 4.06 -23.39 14.35
N PRO A 312 3.93 -24.72 14.32
CA PRO A 312 5.06 -25.58 14.63
C PRO A 312 6.17 -25.33 13.63
N ALA A 313 7.42 -25.31 14.11
CA ALA A 313 8.57 -25.36 13.25
C ALA A 313 8.68 -26.77 12.66
N LYS A 314 7.86 -27.08 11.64
CA LYS A 314 8.15 -28.20 10.75
C LYS A 314 9.22 -27.71 9.79
N PRO A 315 10.48 -28.18 9.86
CA PRO A 315 11.26 -28.21 8.65
C PRO A 315 10.48 -29.16 7.73
N ALA A 316 9.70 -28.63 6.80
CA ALA A 316 9.11 -29.45 5.75
C ALA A 316 10.28 -29.93 4.88
N ARG A 317 10.93 -31.01 5.33
CA ARG A 317 11.94 -31.70 4.54
C ARG A 317 11.23 -32.26 3.34
N SER A 318 11.49 -31.70 2.16
CA SER A 318 10.90 -32.24 0.94
C SER A 318 11.34 -33.71 0.80
N ARG A 319 10.41 -34.60 0.44
CA ARG A 319 10.70 -36.01 0.23
C ARG A 319 10.99 -36.25 -1.25
N ALA A 320 12.20 -36.69 -1.56
CA ALA A 320 12.60 -36.98 -2.94
C ALA A 320 12.70 -38.47 -3.19
N LEU A 321 12.09 -38.95 -4.28
CA LEU A 321 12.28 -40.31 -4.77
C LEU A 321 13.46 -40.36 -5.74
N ILE A 322 14.55 -41.05 -5.38
CA ILE A 322 15.67 -41.32 -6.29
C ILE A 322 15.46 -42.67 -6.96
N VAL A 323 15.38 -42.63 -8.29
CA VAL A 323 15.16 -43.78 -9.18
C VAL A 323 16.42 -44.03 -10.01
N GLY A 324 16.99 -45.23 -9.95
CA GLY A 324 18.16 -45.65 -10.73
C GLY A 324 19.36 -46.09 -9.87
N GLU A 325 20.57 -46.02 -10.44
CA GLU A 325 21.81 -46.49 -9.78
C GLU A 325 22.13 -45.70 -8.50
N GLY A 326 21.67 -44.44 -8.45
CA GLY A 326 21.88 -43.51 -7.34
C GLY A 326 23.33 -43.03 -7.22
N SER A 327 23.53 -42.02 -6.38
CA SER A 327 24.87 -41.47 -6.08
C SER A 327 24.97 -41.13 -4.59
N LEU A 328 26.08 -41.55 -3.97
CA LEU A 328 26.39 -41.21 -2.58
C LEU A 328 26.58 -39.71 -2.40
N PHE A 329 27.25 -39.06 -3.37
CA PHE A 329 27.45 -37.62 -3.34
C PHE A 329 26.12 -36.88 -3.46
N LEU A 330 25.26 -37.28 -4.41
CA LEU A 330 23.95 -36.66 -4.57
C LEU A 330 23.08 -36.85 -3.34
N SER A 331 23.11 -38.05 -2.75
CA SER A 331 22.33 -38.34 -1.54
C SER A 331 22.81 -37.47 -0.37
N ALA A 332 24.12 -37.38 -0.14
CA ALA A 332 24.68 -36.53 0.90
C ALA A 332 24.39 -35.04 0.67
N ALA A 333 24.44 -34.57 -0.58
CA ALA A 333 24.15 -33.19 -0.92
C ALA A 333 22.66 -32.83 -0.71
N LEU A 334 21.75 -33.74 -1.08
CA LEU A 334 20.31 -33.57 -0.85
C LEU A 334 19.94 -33.67 0.64
N GLU A 335 20.54 -34.60 1.39
CA GLU A 335 20.37 -34.68 2.84
C GLU A 335 20.86 -33.41 3.54
N LEU A 336 22.00 -32.85 3.10
CA LEU A 336 22.52 -31.56 3.57
C LEU A 336 21.56 -30.41 3.26
N ALA A 337 20.88 -30.47 2.11
CA ALA A 337 19.82 -29.54 1.73
C ALA A 337 18.48 -29.78 2.48
N GLY A 338 18.43 -30.73 3.43
CA GLY A 338 17.24 -31.02 4.21
C GLY A 338 16.19 -31.83 3.46
N VAL A 339 16.58 -32.66 2.50
CA VAL A 339 15.68 -33.54 1.74
C VAL A 339 15.67 -34.94 2.36
N ASP A 340 14.48 -35.50 2.57
CA ASP A 340 14.31 -36.88 3.01
C ASP A 340 14.25 -37.81 1.78
N ILE A 341 15.23 -38.69 1.66
CA ILE A 341 15.43 -39.49 0.45
C ILE A 341 14.73 -40.85 0.56
N VAL A 342 13.92 -41.18 -0.45
CA VAL A 342 13.42 -42.53 -0.69
C VAL A 342 14.12 -43.09 -1.92
N ARG A 343 14.71 -44.28 -1.83
CA ARG A 343 15.38 -44.93 -2.97
C ARG A 343 14.48 -46.00 -3.58
N ALA A 344 14.45 -46.05 -4.90
CA ALA A 344 13.70 -47.05 -5.66
C ALA A 344 14.58 -47.66 -6.75
N ASP A 345 14.59 -49.00 -6.79
CA ASP A 345 15.08 -49.74 -7.95
C ASP A 345 13.99 -49.71 -9.03
N PRO A 346 14.27 -49.19 -10.25
CA PRO A 346 13.29 -49.13 -11.34
C PRO A 346 12.65 -50.49 -11.67
N ALA A 347 13.36 -51.60 -11.46
CA ALA A 347 12.88 -52.94 -11.78
C ALA A 347 11.98 -53.56 -10.69
N ALA A 348 12.08 -53.08 -9.45
CA ALA A 348 11.34 -53.62 -8.30
C ALA A 348 10.30 -52.66 -7.73
N PHE A 349 10.35 -51.38 -8.10
CA PHE A 349 9.43 -50.35 -7.61
C PHE A 349 8.13 -50.36 -8.41
N GLU A 350 6.99 -50.39 -7.71
CA GLU A 350 5.66 -50.27 -8.30
C GLU A 350 5.21 -48.79 -8.34
N PRO A 351 5.14 -48.13 -9.51
CA PRO A 351 4.83 -46.70 -9.60
C PRO A 351 3.40 -46.32 -9.18
N GLY A 352 2.50 -47.31 -9.11
CA GLY A 352 1.10 -47.13 -8.69
C GLY A 352 0.81 -47.50 -7.22
N GLY A 353 1.83 -47.86 -6.44
CA GLY A 353 1.67 -48.22 -5.03
C GLY A 353 1.53 -47.01 -4.08
N GLU A 354 1.43 -47.26 -2.78
CA GLU A 354 1.31 -46.21 -1.75
C GLU A 354 2.59 -45.35 -1.60
N ALA A 355 3.78 -45.94 -1.79
CA ALA A 355 5.07 -45.28 -1.64
C ALA A 355 5.27 -44.05 -2.57
N PRO A 356 4.94 -44.11 -3.88
CA PRO A 356 4.96 -42.92 -4.74
C PRO A 356 3.96 -41.83 -4.32
N GLY A 357 2.91 -42.14 -3.57
CA GLY A 357 1.97 -41.15 -3.04
C GLY A 357 2.61 -40.17 -2.05
N ALA A 358 3.69 -40.58 -1.37
CA ALA A 358 4.25 -39.89 -0.21
C ALA A 358 5.56 -39.09 -0.47
N VAL A 359 5.88 -38.81 -1.73
CA VAL A 359 7.08 -38.06 -2.16
C VAL A 359 6.71 -36.78 -2.89
N ASP A 360 7.46 -35.71 -2.70
CA ASP A 360 7.13 -34.39 -3.26
C ASP A 360 7.67 -34.22 -4.69
N TRP A 361 8.81 -34.83 -5.00
CA TRP A 361 9.46 -34.75 -6.31
C TRP A 361 10.35 -35.97 -6.58
N ILE A 362 10.81 -36.12 -7.82
CA ILE A 362 11.50 -37.32 -8.31
C ILE A 362 12.86 -36.95 -8.91
N VAL A 363 13.88 -37.73 -8.59
CA VAL A 363 15.19 -37.73 -9.26
C VAL A 363 15.31 -39.01 -10.08
N VAL A 364 15.55 -38.89 -11.38
CA VAL A 364 15.94 -40.01 -12.24
C VAL A 364 17.44 -39.93 -12.46
N TYR A 365 18.19 -40.82 -11.81
CA TYR A 365 19.66 -40.85 -11.84
C TYR A 365 20.16 -42.01 -12.69
N GLY A 366 20.64 -41.74 -13.90
CA GLY A 366 21.30 -42.75 -14.74
C GLY A 366 20.44 -43.99 -15.06
N ALA A 367 19.14 -43.95 -14.81
CA ALA A 367 18.24 -45.07 -15.09
C ALA A 367 18.12 -45.27 -16.60
N ASP A 368 18.04 -46.53 -17.05
CA ASP A 368 17.69 -46.86 -18.43
C ASP A 368 16.30 -46.27 -18.73
N GLU A 369 16.22 -45.33 -19.68
CA GLU A 369 14.94 -44.71 -20.02
C GLU A 369 13.91 -45.76 -20.46
N ARG A 370 14.34 -46.89 -21.03
CA ARG A 370 13.47 -48.01 -21.40
C ARG A 370 12.80 -48.66 -20.19
N ALA A 371 13.45 -48.65 -19.03
CA ALA A 371 12.87 -49.20 -17.80
C ALA A 371 11.76 -48.32 -17.22
N ILE A 372 11.72 -47.04 -17.61
CA ILE A 372 10.73 -46.04 -17.17
C ILE A 372 9.78 -45.60 -18.30
N GLU A 373 9.73 -46.35 -19.41
CA GLU A 373 8.82 -46.12 -20.55
C GLU A 373 7.39 -46.63 -20.31
N SER A 374 7.15 -47.40 -19.24
CA SER A 374 5.82 -47.95 -18.95
C SER A 374 4.79 -46.85 -18.66
N ASP A 375 3.52 -47.12 -18.97
CA ASP A 375 2.43 -46.16 -18.73
C ASP A 375 2.36 -45.69 -17.26
N ALA A 376 2.64 -46.60 -16.32
CA ALA A 376 2.65 -46.28 -14.89
C ALA A 376 3.76 -45.27 -14.53
N TRP A 377 4.98 -45.47 -15.06
CA TRP A 377 6.08 -44.53 -14.86
C TRP A 377 5.82 -43.19 -15.54
N ARG A 378 5.26 -43.20 -16.76
CA ARG A 378 4.87 -41.97 -17.46
C ARG A 378 3.87 -41.14 -16.67
N ILE A 379 2.86 -41.78 -16.08
CA ILE A 379 1.87 -41.11 -15.23
C ILE A 379 2.53 -40.51 -13.98
N LEU A 380 3.40 -41.27 -13.31
CA LEU A 380 4.09 -40.80 -12.10
C LEU A 380 5.05 -39.62 -12.39
N LEU A 381 5.82 -39.71 -13.46
CA LEU A 381 6.74 -38.64 -13.88
C LEU A 381 5.98 -37.40 -14.37
N ALA A 382 4.78 -37.57 -14.94
CA ALA A 382 3.92 -36.47 -15.34
C ALA A 382 3.23 -35.80 -14.14
N SER A 383 3.04 -36.48 -13.01
CA SER A 383 2.30 -35.96 -11.86
C SER A 383 3.16 -35.23 -10.81
N ARG A 384 4.49 -35.26 -10.94
CA ARG A 384 5.43 -34.66 -9.96
C ARG A 384 6.52 -33.85 -10.62
N PRO A 385 7.17 -32.89 -9.93
CA PRO A 385 8.43 -32.29 -10.37
C PRO A 385 9.53 -33.34 -10.57
N VAL A 386 10.36 -33.18 -11.60
CA VAL A 386 11.38 -34.18 -11.97
C VAL A 386 12.74 -33.53 -12.21
N TRP A 387 13.77 -34.07 -11.55
CA TRP A 387 15.17 -33.88 -11.91
C TRP A 387 15.69 -35.10 -12.67
N ARG A 388 16.05 -34.96 -13.94
CA ARG A 388 16.77 -36.00 -14.69
C ARG A 388 18.27 -35.73 -14.69
N ILE A 389 19.06 -36.78 -14.48
CA ILE A 389 20.51 -36.75 -14.58
C ILE A 389 20.89 -37.78 -15.64
N TRP A 390 21.33 -37.30 -16.81
CA TRP A 390 21.74 -38.15 -17.92
C TRP A 390 23.15 -38.67 -17.70
N SER A 391 23.40 -39.92 -18.12
CA SER A 391 24.72 -40.53 -18.02
C SER A 391 25.23 -40.95 -19.39
N ALA A 392 26.55 -40.85 -19.61
CA ALA A 392 27.18 -41.28 -20.85
C ALA A 392 27.12 -42.81 -21.05
N SER A 393 26.91 -43.59 -19.98
CA SER A 393 26.70 -45.05 -20.05
C SER A 393 25.33 -45.43 -20.58
N SER A 394 24.34 -44.56 -20.39
CA SER A 394 22.93 -44.77 -20.78
C SER A 394 22.30 -43.44 -21.21
N PRO A 395 22.66 -42.91 -22.40
CA PRO A 395 22.09 -41.66 -22.90
C PRO A 395 20.61 -41.84 -23.27
N PRO A 396 19.78 -40.79 -23.16
CA PRO A 396 18.40 -40.80 -23.62
C PRO A 396 18.33 -41.04 -25.13
N ALA A 397 17.14 -41.37 -25.63
CA ALA A 397 16.93 -41.66 -27.05
C ALA A 397 17.41 -40.50 -27.95
N GLY A 398 18.32 -40.81 -28.88
CA GLY A 398 18.91 -39.82 -29.79
C GLY A 398 20.00 -38.94 -29.18
N GLY A 399 20.42 -39.21 -27.94
CA GLY A 399 21.53 -38.51 -27.28
C GLY A 399 22.90 -38.91 -27.81
N GLU A 400 23.77 -37.92 -27.99
CA GLU A 400 25.18 -38.09 -28.36
C GLU A 400 26.09 -37.74 -27.18
N VAL A 401 27.11 -38.55 -26.93
CA VAL A 401 28.14 -38.25 -25.92
C VAL A 401 29.20 -37.35 -26.54
N VAL A 402 29.44 -36.21 -25.90
CA VAL A 402 30.34 -35.15 -26.38
C VAL A 402 31.36 -34.80 -25.29
N GLU A 403 32.61 -34.65 -25.69
CA GLU A 403 33.65 -34.05 -24.83
C GLU A 403 33.63 -32.53 -25.00
N PRO A 404 33.65 -31.73 -23.92
CA PRO A 404 33.64 -30.28 -24.02
C PRO A 404 34.94 -29.75 -24.62
N ALA A 405 34.82 -28.74 -25.48
CA ALA A 405 35.98 -28.18 -26.20
C ALA A 405 36.90 -27.34 -25.31
N ASP A 406 36.34 -26.70 -24.28
CA ASP A 406 37.05 -25.94 -23.26
C ASP A 406 36.28 -25.99 -21.93
N SER A 407 36.86 -25.38 -20.87
CA SER A 407 36.27 -25.32 -19.53
C SER A 407 35.47 -24.05 -19.26
N ARG A 408 35.09 -23.29 -20.29
CA ARG A 408 34.34 -22.04 -20.11
C ARG A 408 32.88 -22.36 -19.79
N ALA A 409 32.42 -21.89 -18.64
CA ALA A 409 31.01 -21.91 -18.26
C ALA A 409 30.31 -20.62 -18.70
N ASP A 410 29.11 -20.76 -19.24
CA ASP A 410 28.17 -19.67 -19.53
C ASP A 410 26.86 -20.00 -18.79
N ILE A 411 26.56 -19.22 -17.75
CA ILE A 411 25.45 -19.46 -16.83
C ILE A 411 24.45 -18.31 -16.97
N ARG A 412 23.21 -18.65 -17.29
CA ARG A 412 22.10 -17.70 -17.33
C ARG A 412 21.49 -17.57 -15.93
N PRO A 413 21.03 -16.37 -15.53
CA PRO A 413 20.30 -16.20 -14.27
C PRO A 413 19.05 -17.09 -14.22
N HIS A 414 18.98 -17.95 -13.20
CA HIS A 414 17.85 -18.82 -12.89
C HIS A 414 17.97 -19.23 -11.40
N PRO A 415 16.87 -19.49 -10.66
CA PRO A 415 16.93 -19.92 -9.26
C PRO A 415 17.90 -21.08 -9.01
N VAL A 416 17.84 -22.10 -9.88
CA VAL A 416 18.73 -23.29 -9.78
C VAL A 416 20.23 -22.99 -9.99
N THR A 417 20.55 -21.86 -10.62
CA THR A 417 21.94 -21.45 -10.92
C THR A 417 22.44 -20.34 -10.00
N GLU A 418 21.64 -19.93 -9.01
CA GLU A 418 22.06 -18.90 -8.08
C GLU A 418 23.30 -19.37 -7.31
N HIS A 419 24.33 -18.51 -7.26
CA HIS A 419 25.64 -18.80 -6.67
C HIS A 419 26.44 -19.95 -7.33
N LEU A 420 25.99 -20.46 -8.48
CA LEU A 420 26.75 -21.42 -9.28
C LEU A 420 27.77 -20.69 -10.15
N SER A 421 29.01 -21.18 -10.18
CA SER A 421 30.09 -20.60 -11.00
C SER A 421 30.57 -21.55 -12.10
N LEU A 422 30.56 -22.85 -11.81
CA LEU A 422 31.26 -23.93 -12.50
C LEU A 422 32.73 -23.58 -12.83
N ALA A 423 33.30 -22.60 -12.12
CA ALA A 423 34.68 -22.21 -12.27
C ALA A 423 35.59 -23.35 -11.77
N ASP A 424 36.65 -23.63 -12.52
CA ASP A 424 37.61 -24.70 -12.22
C ASP A 424 37.02 -26.12 -12.13
N THR A 425 35.78 -26.32 -12.58
CA THR A 425 35.15 -27.64 -12.69
C THR A 425 35.59 -28.29 -14.00
N HIS A 426 35.98 -29.56 -13.94
CA HIS A 426 36.27 -30.39 -15.10
C HIS A 426 35.14 -31.39 -15.34
N ILE A 427 34.49 -31.27 -16.49
CA ILE A 427 33.46 -32.22 -16.94
C ILE A 427 34.05 -33.02 -18.09
N ALA A 428 34.15 -34.34 -17.95
CA ALA A 428 34.78 -35.19 -18.94
C ALA A 428 33.84 -35.50 -20.11
N ARG A 429 32.57 -35.81 -19.81
CA ARG A 429 31.57 -36.25 -20.80
C ARG A 429 30.24 -35.57 -20.56
N ILE A 430 29.64 -35.04 -21.63
CA ILE A 430 28.31 -34.41 -21.63
C ILE A 430 27.42 -35.14 -22.63
N VAL A 431 26.17 -35.34 -22.27
CA VAL A 431 25.15 -35.92 -23.14
C VAL A 431 24.37 -34.80 -23.83
N ARG A 432 24.50 -34.72 -25.16
CA ARG A 432 23.74 -33.79 -25.99
C ARG A 432 22.53 -34.50 -26.56
N ALA A 433 21.36 -34.19 -26.05
CA ALA A 433 20.08 -34.69 -26.53
C ALA A 433 19.03 -33.57 -26.57
N ASP A 434 17.89 -33.82 -27.20
CA ASP A 434 16.73 -32.93 -27.12
C ASP A 434 16.16 -32.99 -25.69
N PRO A 435 16.13 -31.86 -24.94
CA PRO A 435 15.58 -31.84 -23.59
C PRO A 435 14.04 -31.95 -23.56
N GLY A 436 13.38 -31.85 -24.72
CA GLY A 436 11.92 -31.88 -24.84
C GLY A 436 11.30 -30.48 -24.83
N PRO A 437 9.97 -30.40 -25.05
CA PRO A 437 9.27 -29.12 -25.13
C PRO A 437 9.27 -28.37 -23.79
N GLY A 438 9.40 -27.04 -23.85
CA GLY A 438 9.35 -26.17 -22.66
C GLY A 438 10.63 -26.11 -21.84
N MET A 439 11.72 -26.72 -22.32
CA MET A 439 13.02 -26.74 -21.65
C MET A 439 14.00 -25.74 -22.28
N GLU A 440 14.69 -24.98 -21.43
CA GLU A 440 15.74 -24.04 -21.85
C GLU A 440 17.09 -24.40 -21.23
N ALA A 441 18.17 -24.20 -21.98
CA ALA A 441 19.52 -24.30 -21.44
C ALA A 441 19.81 -23.10 -20.53
N ILE A 442 20.04 -23.36 -19.24
CA ILE A 442 20.37 -22.34 -18.22
C ILE A 442 21.85 -22.36 -17.85
N ALA A 443 22.60 -23.42 -18.18
CA ALA A 443 24.05 -23.41 -18.14
C ALA A 443 24.65 -24.17 -19.33
N ARG A 444 25.74 -23.64 -19.88
CA ARG A 444 26.57 -24.25 -20.93
C ARG A 444 28.00 -24.36 -20.45
N TYR A 445 28.69 -25.42 -20.85
CA TYR A 445 30.10 -25.67 -20.58
C TYR A 445 30.80 -26.08 -21.87
N GLY A 446 31.88 -25.41 -22.25
CA GLY A 446 32.54 -25.66 -23.54
C GLY A 446 31.62 -25.44 -24.75
N GLY A 447 30.63 -24.56 -24.61
CA GLY A 447 29.58 -24.31 -25.62
C GLY A 447 28.44 -25.33 -25.64
N VAL A 448 28.53 -26.42 -24.88
CA VAL A 448 27.52 -27.49 -24.81
C VAL A 448 26.59 -27.24 -23.62
N PRO A 449 25.26 -27.31 -23.77
CA PRO A 449 24.37 -27.21 -22.62
C PRO A 449 24.63 -28.34 -21.61
N VAL A 450 24.73 -27.97 -20.34
CA VAL A 450 24.96 -28.90 -19.23
C VAL A 450 23.82 -28.91 -18.22
N LEU A 451 23.03 -27.84 -18.17
CA LEU A 451 21.87 -27.74 -17.29
C LEU A 451 20.70 -27.14 -18.07
N TYR A 452 19.57 -27.83 -18.05
CA TYR A 452 18.31 -27.35 -18.60
C TYR A 452 17.26 -27.21 -17.50
N ALA A 453 16.49 -26.13 -17.54
CA ALA A 453 15.33 -25.94 -16.69
C ALA A 453 14.12 -25.55 -17.53
N GLY A 454 12.95 -25.95 -17.06
CA GLY A 454 11.68 -25.65 -17.73
C GLY A 454 10.51 -26.19 -16.95
N SER A 455 9.36 -26.29 -17.62
CA SER A 455 8.17 -26.90 -17.07
C SER A 455 7.47 -27.78 -18.10
N ALA A 456 6.87 -28.86 -17.63
CA ALA A 456 5.97 -29.70 -18.42
C ALA A 456 4.68 -29.87 -17.63
N ASP A 457 3.54 -29.58 -18.25
CA ASP A 457 2.21 -29.61 -17.63
C ASP A 457 2.11 -28.78 -16.33
N GLY A 458 2.83 -27.64 -16.29
CA GLY A 458 2.87 -26.74 -15.13
C GLY A 458 3.81 -27.16 -14.00
N LEU A 459 4.46 -28.33 -14.11
CA LEU A 459 5.38 -28.83 -13.09
C LEU A 459 6.85 -28.55 -13.47
N PRO A 460 7.70 -28.12 -12.51
CA PRO A 460 9.13 -27.91 -12.74
C PRO A 460 9.85 -29.15 -13.26
N ARG A 461 10.80 -28.92 -14.18
CA ARG A 461 11.64 -29.95 -14.80
C ARG A 461 13.09 -29.47 -14.82
N LEU A 462 13.99 -30.26 -14.26
CA LEU A 462 15.43 -30.01 -14.29
C LEU A 462 16.13 -31.15 -15.04
N ILE A 463 17.09 -30.84 -15.90
CA ILE A 463 17.96 -31.85 -16.53
C ILE A 463 19.42 -31.45 -16.32
N LEU A 464 20.18 -32.31 -15.64
CA LEU A 464 21.64 -32.28 -15.66
C LEU A 464 22.12 -33.20 -16.79
N ALA A 465 22.79 -32.63 -17.78
CA ALA A 465 23.12 -33.31 -19.02
C ALA A 465 24.41 -34.17 -18.92
N PHE A 466 24.88 -34.46 -17.72
CA PHE A 466 26.04 -35.31 -17.47
C PHE A 466 25.90 -35.98 -16.11
N ASP A 467 26.57 -37.11 -15.95
CA ASP A 467 26.65 -37.81 -14.68
C ASP A 467 27.65 -37.06 -13.79
N PRO A 468 27.29 -36.67 -12.55
CA PRO A 468 28.25 -36.08 -11.63
C PRO A 468 29.53 -36.93 -11.45
N ALA A 469 29.46 -38.26 -11.62
CA ALA A 469 30.62 -39.14 -11.58
C ALA A 469 31.58 -38.99 -12.78
N ASP A 470 31.13 -38.43 -13.90
CA ASP A 470 31.94 -38.07 -15.08
C ASP A 470 32.57 -36.68 -14.95
N SER A 471 32.66 -36.13 -13.73
CA SER A 471 33.21 -34.81 -13.45
C SER A 471 33.87 -34.76 -12.07
N ASP A 472 34.61 -33.69 -11.81
CA ASP A 472 35.06 -33.37 -10.45
C ASP A 472 34.05 -32.51 -9.66
N LEU A 473 32.87 -32.20 -10.24
CA LEU A 473 31.84 -31.36 -9.63
C LEU A 473 31.45 -31.83 -8.22
N PRO A 474 31.27 -33.13 -7.91
CA PRO A 474 30.95 -33.58 -6.55
C PRO A 474 31.97 -33.20 -5.47
N LEU A 475 33.19 -32.85 -5.86
CA LEU A 475 34.28 -32.41 -4.98
C LEU A 475 34.38 -30.88 -4.86
N ARG A 476 33.49 -30.13 -5.52
CA ARG A 476 33.45 -28.67 -5.55
C ARG A 476 32.29 -28.13 -4.70
N ALA A 477 32.39 -26.89 -4.26
CA ALA A 477 31.33 -26.20 -3.51
C ALA A 477 30.04 -26.02 -4.35
N ASP A 478 30.18 -25.96 -5.67
CA ASP A 478 29.09 -25.79 -6.62
C ASP A 478 28.10 -26.95 -6.62
N PHE A 479 28.51 -28.16 -6.23
CA PHE A 479 27.62 -29.33 -6.19
C PHE A 479 26.58 -29.29 -5.07
N PRO A 480 26.94 -29.10 -3.78
CA PRO A 480 25.95 -28.93 -2.73
C PRO A 480 25.08 -27.67 -2.94
N ILE A 481 25.61 -26.61 -3.56
CA ILE A 481 24.81 -25.45 -3.96
C ILE A 481 23.76 -25.85 -5.00
N LEU A 482 24.17 -26.53 -6.08
CA LEU A 482 23.25 -27.02 -7.11
C LEU A 482 22.16 -27.93 -6.52
N ALA A 483 22.52 -28.85 -5.63
CA ALA A 483 21.58 -29.76 -4.98
C ALA A 483 20.56 -29.00 -4.11
N ALA A 484 21.00 -28.00 -3.34
CA ALA A 484 20.12 -27.17 -2.53
C ALA A 484 19.16 -26.34 -3.39
N GLN A 485 19.68 -25.67 -4.43
CA GLN A 485 18.86 -24.86 -5.32
C GLN A 485 17.89 -25.69 -6.15
N ALA A 486 18.29 -26.89 -6.57
CA ALA A 486 17.41 -27.85 -7.22
C ALA A 486 16.32 -28.36 -6.27
N ALA A 487 16.67 -28.69 -5.03
CA ALA A 487 15.72 -29.15 -4.02
C ALA A 487 14.69 -28.08 -3.65
N GLU A 488 15.10 -26.81 -3.54
CA GLU A 488 14.19 -25.71 -3.29
C GLU A 488 13.25 -25.45 -4.48
N TRP A 489 13.80 -25.46 -5.70
CA TRP A 489 13.03 -25.20 -6.91
C TRP A 489 12.05 -26.33 -7.25
N LEU A 490 12.48 -27.60 -7.10
CA LEU A 490 11.67 -28.79 -7.40
C LEU A 490 10.77 -29.18 -6.24
N GLY A 491 11.26 -29.06 -5.01
CA GLY A 491 10.52 -29.29 -3.78
C GLY A 491 9.63 -28.11 -3.37
N GLY A 492 9.37 -27.20 -4.31
CA GLY A 492 8.64 -25.94 -4.18
C GLY A 492 7.19 -26.03 -3.67
N ALA A 493 6.82 -27.04 -2.88
CA ALA A 493 5.58 -27.18 -2.13
C ALA A 493 5.81 -27.30 -0.59
N ALA A 494 7.00 -26.98 -0.08
CA ALA A 494 7.33 -27.00 1.36
C ALA A 494 7.44 -25.58 1.98
N GLY A 495 6.72 -24.60 1.43
CA GLY A 495 6.69 -23.26 2.00
C GLY A 495 5.95 -23.29 3.32
N GLY A 496 6.68 -23.23 4.43
CA GLY A 496 6.08 -23.10 5.75
C GLY A 496 5.15 -21.88 5.86
N PRO A 497 4.49 -21.71 7.00
CA PRO A 497 3.67 -20.53 7.29
C PRO A 497 4.47 -19.23 7.07
N LEU A 498 3.78 -18.18 6.62
CA LEU A 498 4.33 -16.82 6.46
C LEU A 498 4.71 -16.18 7.81
N GLY A 499 4.32 -16.80 8.91
CA GLY A 499 4.63 -16.32 10.25
C GLY A 499 3.58 -15.34 10.75
N ARG A 500 4.03 -14.22 11.34
CA ARG A 500 3.16 -13.22 11.97
C ARG A 500 3.36 -11.84 11.38
N ALA A 501 2.29 -11.08 11.25
CA ALA A 501 2.31 -9.67 10.84
C ALA A 501 1.31 -8.86 11.68
N VAL A 502 1.52 -7.54 11.75
CA VAL A 502 0.48 -6.63 12.26
C VAL A 502 -0.49 -6.34 11.12
N ALA A 503 -1.76 -6.10 11.44
CA ALA A 503 -2.75 -5.65 10.47
C ALA A 503 -2.24 -4.43 9.68
N ASP A 504 -2.53 -4.38 8.37
CA ASP A 504 -2.11 -3.33 7.44
C ASP A 504 -0.58 -3.18 7.21
N ASP A 505 0.28 -4.00 7.83
CA ASP A 505 1.73 -3.96 7.56
C ASP A 505 2.07 -4.47 6.15
N ARG A 506 3.14 -3.92 5.56
CA ARG A 506 3.73 -4.44 4.32
C ARG A 506 4.59 -5.66 4.61
N ILE A 507 4.25 -6.79 4.00
CA ILE A 507 5.00 -8.05 4.11
C ILE A 507 5.52 -8.49 2.74
N GLU A 508 6.72 -9.06 2.75
CA GLU A 508 7.30 -9.67 1.56
C GLU A 508 7.00 -11.16 1.54
N ILE A 509 6.47 -11.62 0.42
CA ILE A 509 6.01 -12.98 0.19
C ILE A 509 6.71 -13.50 -1.07
N GLY A 510 7.55 -14.53 -0.91
CA GLY A 510 8.13 -15.23 -2.06
C GLY A 510 7.03 -15.94 -2.83
N LEU A 511 6.74 -15.51 -4.06
CA LEU A 511 5.70 -16.09 -4.91
C LEU A 511 6.22 -17.31 -5.68
N LYS A 512 5.33 -18.26 -5.98
CA LYS A 512 5.63 -19.40 -6.86
C LYS A 512 5.79 -18.94 -8.30
N SER A 513 6.68 -19.61 -9.02
CA SER A 513 6.80 -19.43 -10.46
C SER A 513 5.49 -19.86 -11.13
N GLY A 514 4.96 -19.03 -12.01
CA GLY A 514 3.68 -19.28 -12.68
C GLY A 514 2.44 -18.77 -11.92
N THR A 515 2.60 -18.11 -10.77
CA THR A 515 1.48 -17.45 -10.07
C THR A 515 0.85 -16.37 -10.94
N ALA A 516 -0.39 -16.61 -11.38
CA ALA A 516 -1.17 -15.70 -12.21
C ALA A 516 -2.18 -14.88 -11.38
N ARG A 517 -2.66 -15.45 -10.27
CA ARG A 517 -3.60 -14.85 -9.33
C ARG A 517 -3.24 -15.31 -7.92
N ALA A 518 -3.46 -14.47 -6.93
CA ALA A 518 -3.43 -14.89 -5.53
C ALA A 518 -4.52 -14.17 -4.74
N GLU A 519 -4.93 -14.73 -3.61
CA GLU A 519 -5.90 -14.11 -2.71
C GLU A 519 -5.66 -14.50 -1.25
N TRP A 520 -6.12 -13.66 -0.33
CA TRP A 520 -6.22 -13.97 1.09
C TRP A 520 -7.60 -14.54 1.40
N GLN A 521 -7.61 -15.71 2.03
CA GLN A 521 -8.80 -16.36 2.54
C GLN A 521 -8.77 -16.34 4.07
N VAL A 522 -9.90 -15.99 4.67
CA VAL A 522 -10.05 -16.02 6.13
C VAL A 522 -10.14 -17.47 6.59
N VAL A 523 -9.31 -17.87 7.55
CA VAL A 523 -9.39 -19.20 8.18
C VAL A 523 -10.12 -19.09 9.52
N GLU A 524 -9.68 -18.16 10.36
CA GLU A 524 -10.30 -17.83 11.65
C GLU A 524 -10.14 -16.34 11.91
N THR A 525 -11.14 -15.71 12.54
CA THR A 525 -11.03 -14.32 12.99
C THR A 525 -11.10 -14.27 14.51
N ALA A 526 -10.52 -13.23 15.11
CA ALA A 526 -10.75 -12.93 16.51
C ALA A 526 -12.27 -12.72 16.77
N ALA A 527 -12.72 -13.03 17.98
CA ALA A 527 -14.10 -12.77 18.40
C ALA A 527 -14.42 -11.27 18.26
N ASP A 528 -15.63 -10.94 17.83
CA ASP A 528 -16.17 -9.58 17.63
C ASP A 528 -15.57 -8.73 16.50
N ALA A 529 -14.55 -9.23 15.80
CA ALA A 529 -14.16 -8.64 14.52
C ALA A 529 -15.35 -8.70 13.56
N HIS A 530 -15.75 -7.56 12.99
CA HIS A 530 -16.79 -7.45 11.97
C HIS A 530 -16.15 -7.44 10.57
N PRO A 531 -15.74 -8.58 9.98
CA PRO A 531 -15.56 -8.60 8.54
C PRO A 531 -16.93 -8.80 7.89
N SER A 532 -17.07 -8.27 6.69
CA SER A 532 -17.78 -8.98 5.63
C SER A 532 -17.13 -10.37 5.47
N ALA A 533 -17.52 -11.34 6.30
CA ALA A 533 -16.80 -12.59 6.57
C ALA A 533 -16.64 -13.56 5.38
N ASP A 534 -17.13 -13.20 4.19
CA ASP A 534 -17.19 -14.08 3.02
C ASP A 534 -16.40 -13.58 1.79
N ALA A 535 -15.65 -12.47 1.90
CA ALA A 535 -14.92 -11.92 0.74
C ALA A 535 -13.43 -12.31 0.79
N ALA A 536 -13.00 -13.17 -0.14
CA ALA A 536 -11.58 -13.33 -0.43
C ALA A 536 -10.99 -11.97 -0.84
N ILE A 537 -9.85 -11.59 -0.25
CA ILE A 537 -9.18 -10.33 -0.56
C ILE A 537 -8.20 -10.62 -1.69
N GLU A 538 -8.41 -10.03 -2.87
CA GLU A 538 -7.48 -10.22 -3.99
C GLU A 538 -6.08 -9.69 -3.61
N ALA A 539 -5.05 -10.47 -3.93
CA ALA A 539 -3.68 -10.06 -3.71
C ALA A 539 -3.33 -8.84 -4.58
N GLU A 540 -2.49 -7.96 -4.04
CA GLU A 540 -2.02 -6.79 -4.77
C GLU A 540 -1.24 -7.17 -6.01
N ARG A 541 -1.35 -6.32 -7.03
CA ARG A 541 -0.68 -6.49 -8.31
C ARG A 541 0.31 -5.36 -8.56
N THR A 542 1.37 -5.66 -9.30
CA THR A 542 2.30 -4.66 -9.81
C THR A 542 1.66 -3.85 -10.94
N ALA A 543 2.31 -2.76 -11.35
CA ALA A 543 1.83 -1.94 -12.48
C ALA A 543 1.67 -2.73 -13.79
N ASP A 544 2.45 -3.82 -13.93
CA ASP A 544 2.41 -4.72 -15.09
C ASP A 544 1.33 -5.81 -14.97
N GLY A 545 0.53 -5.80 -13.90
CA GLY A 545 -0.59 -6.73 -13.66
C GLY A 545 -0.21 -8.08 -13.05
N ALA A 546 1.08 -8.34 -12.83
CA ALA A 546 1.56 -9.53 -12.10
C ALA A 546 1.23 -9.43 -10.61
N VAL A 547 1.10 -10.56 -9.92
CA VAL A 547 0.94 -10.56 -8.46
C VAL A 547 2.21 -9.97 -7.81
N SER A 548 2.03 -9.01 -6.90
CA SER A 548 3.14 -8.36 -6.21
C SER A 548 3.74 -9.27 -5.14
N SER A 549 5.06 -9.33 -5.03
CA SER A 549 5.74 -10.01 -3.91
C SER A 549 5.61 -9.24 -2.60
N VAL A 550 5.31 -7.94 -2.66
CA VAL A 550 5.01 -7.12 -1.48
C VAL A 550 3.50 -6.97 -1.36
N GLN A 551 2.94 -7.46 -0.26
CA GLN A 551 1.51 -7.45 0.03
C GLN A 551 1.23 -6.67 1.30
N THR A 552 0.09 -5.99 1.39
CA THR A 552 -0.44 -5.52 2.67
C THR A 552 -1.11 -6.69 3.41
N ALA A 553 -0.72 -6.91 4.66
CA ALA A 553 -1.37 -7.89 5.52
C ALA A 553 -2.85 -7.51 5.73
N PRO A 554 -3.78 -8.48 5.78
CA PRO A 554 -5.20 -8.20 6.01
C PRO A 554 -5.43 -7.26 7.22
N GLY A 555 -6.37 -6.32 7.08
CA GLY A 555 -6.56 -5.25 8.07
C GLY A 555 -7.29 -5.66 9.37
N VAL A 556 -7.70 -6.92 9.49
CA VAL A 556 -8.45 -7.45 10.65
C VAL A 556 -7.64 -8.57 11.31
N PRO A 557 -7.48 -8.60 12.66
CA PRO A 557 -6.76 -9.66 13.36
C PRO A 557 -7.40 -11.04 13.17
N GLY A 558 -6.57 -12.05 12.96
CA GLY A 558 -7.02 -13.40 12.69
C GLY A 558 -5.96 -14.26 12.00
N LEU A 559 -6.38 -15.45 11.59
CA LEU A 559 -5.60 -16.38 10.79
C LEU A 559 -6.08 -16.33 9.35
N TYR A 560 -5.14 -16.09 8.44
CA TYR A 560 -5.41 -16.00 7.00
C TYR A 560 -4.60 -17.03 6.24
N ARG A 561 -5.13 -17.46 5.09
CA ARG A 561 -4.48 -18.34 4.13
C ARG A 561 -4.23 -17.55 2.85
N PHE A 562 -2.97 -17.39 2.48
CA PHE A 562 -2.56 -16.86 1.19
C PHE A 562 -2.56 -17.99 0.17
N VAL A 563 -3.46 -17.94 -0.81
CA VAL A 563 -3.60 -18.96 -1.86
C VAL A 563 -3.11 -18.39 -3.18
N GLU A 564 -2.14 -19.05 -3.79
CA GLU A 564 -1.61 -18.72 -5.11
C GLU A 564 -2.22 -19.65 -6.15
N TYR A 565 -2.60 -19.11 -7.30
CA TYR A 565 -3.22 -19.83 -8.40
C TYR A 565 -2.41 -19.70 -9.68
N GLY A 566 -2.32 -20.80 -10.43
CA GLY A 566 -1.76 -20.84 -11.78
C GLY A 566 -2.70 -20.24 -12.81
N ALA A 567 -2.21 -20.07 -14.04
CA ALA A 567 -3.01 -19.57 -15.17
C ALA A 567 -4.21 -20.47 -15.53
N ASP A 568 -4.17 -21.75 -15.12
CA ASP A 568 -5.24 -22.73 -15.26
C ASP A 568 -6.28 -22.68 -14.12
N GLY A 569 -6.08 -21.80 -13.13
CA GLY A 569 -6.95 -21.63 -11.96
C GLY A 569 -6.73 -22.67 -10.86
N ARG A 570 -5.72 -23.54 -10.94
CA ARG A 570 -5.39 -24.50 -9.87
C ARG A 570 -4.53 -23.85 -8.79
N PRO A 571 -4.70 -24.21 -7.51
CA PRO A 571 -3.84 -23.71 -6.44
C PRO A 571 -2.41 -24.24 -6.61
N LEU A 572 -1.43 -23.35 -6.62
CA LEU A 572 0.01 -23.62 -6.68
C LEU A 572 0.63 -23.72 -5.28
N ALA A 573 0.16 -22.88 -4.36
CA ALA A 573 0.63 -22.86 -2.98
C ALA A 573 -0.41 -22.27 -2.04
N GLU A 574 -0.38 -22.72 -0.79
CA GLU A 574 -1.21 -22.21 0.29
C GLU A 574 -0.31 -21.99 1.51
N ARG A 575 -0.32 -20.79 2.09
CA ARG A 575 0.49 -20.48 3.28
C ARG A 575 -0.30 -19.69 4.30
N LEU A 576 -0.13 -20.03 5.57
CA LEU A 576 -0.84 -19.38 6.66
C LEU A 576 -0.10 -18.14 7.15
N LEU A 577 -0.83 -17.08 7.45
CA LEU A 577 -0.35 -15.85 8.10
C LEU A 577 -1.22 -15.58 9.33
N ALA A 578 -0.57 -15.38 10.47
CA ALA A 578 -1.23 -14.88 11.67
C ALA A 578 -1.15 -13.34 11.69
N VAL A 579 -2.29 -12.68 11.63
CA VAL A 579 -2.42 -11.22 11.71
C VAL A 579 -2.87 -10.85 13.12
N GLN A 580 -2.16 -9.91 13.74
CA GLN A 580 -2.49 -9.37 15.07
C GLN A 580 -2.78 -7.87 14.99
N ALA A 581 -3.57 -7.35 15.94
CA ALA A 581 -3.69 -5.90 16.11
C ALA A 581 -2.34 -5.29 16.51
N ALA A 582 -2.16 -4.00 16.26
CA ALA A 582 -0.96 -3.29 16.67
C ALA A 582 -0.75 -3.43 18.19
N PRO A 583 0.38 -4.03 18.65
CA PRO A 583 0.58 -4.34 20.07
C PRO A 583 0.54 -3.11 20.97
N ALA A 584 0.84 -1.94 20.40
CA ALA A 584 0.71 -0.65 21.07
C ALA A 584 -0.71 -0.45 21.63
N GLU A 585 -1.75 -0.73 20.87
CA GLU A 585 -3.14 -0.37 21.21
C GLU A 585 -3.69 -1.12 22.44
N GLY A 586 -3.11 -2.28 22.75
CA GLY A 586 -3.45 -3.08 23.94
C GLY A 586 -2.77 -2.64 25.24
N ILE A 587 -1.77 -1.73 25.19
CA ILE A 587 -1.01 -1.31 26.38
C ILE A 587 -1.77 -0.21 27.11
N TRP A 588 -2.49 -0.55 28.18
CA TRP A 588 -3.32 0.39 28.95
C TRP A 588 -2.67 0.79 30.28
N THR A 589 -1.41 1.22 30.23
CA THR A 589 -0.64 1.65 31.42
C THR A 589 -0.82 3.13 31.75
N GLU A 590 -1.27 3.93 30.80
CA GLU A 590 -1.45 5.37 30.94
C GLU A 590 -2.89 5.67 31.39
N LYS A 591 -3.06 6.64 32.29
CA LYS A 591 -4.41 7.12 32.64
C LYS A 591 -5.00 7.77 31.40
N PRO A 592 -6.21 7.39 30.96
CA PRO A 592 -6.87 8.08 29.86
C PRO A 592 -6.88 9.58 30.14
N PHE A 593 -6.54 10.39 29.13
CA PHE A 593 -6.52 11.85 29.22
C PHE A 593 -5.49 12.44 30.21
N ALA A 594 -4.44 11.71 30.63
CA ALA A 594 -3.45 12.21 31.61
C ALA A 594 -2.77 13.54 31.22
N ASP A 595 -2.57 13.75 29.92
CA ASP A 595 -1.96 14.97 29.34
C ASP A 595 -3.01 15.99 28.86
N ILE A 596 -4.30 15.73 29.13
CA ILE A 596 -5.43 16.56 28.72
C ILE A 596 -6.07 17.05 30.03
N ASP A 597 -5.85 18.30 30.40
CA ASP A 597 -6.48 18.91 31.57
C ASP A 597 -7.78 19.63 31.16
N PRO A 598 -8.96 18.99 31.20
CA PRO A 598 -10.23 19.64 30.91
C PRO A 598 -10.68 20.61 32.02
N ALA A 599 -9.99 20.64 33.19
CA ALA A 599 -10.44 21.38 34.36
C ALA A 599 -9.83 22.79 34.49
N ALA A 600 -8.89 23.18 33.62
CA ALA A 600 -8.35 24.55 33.60
C ALA A 600 -9.30 25.59 32.95
N GLU A 601 -10.38 25.17 32.29
CA GLU A 601 -11.18 26.05 31.41
C GLU A 601 -12.48 26.66 32.02
N ALA A 602 -12.77 26.45 33.31
CA ALA A 602 -13.97 27.04 33.93
C ALA A 602 -13.74 28.27 34.83
N GLY A 603 -12.51 28.77 34.97
CA GLY A 603 -12.25 29.80 35.97
C GLY A 603 -10.99 30.64 35.77
N GLN A 604 -11.04 31.60 34.84
CA GLN A 604 -10.26 32.85 34.95
C GLN A 604 -10.74 33.92 33.97
N ALA A 605 -11.96 34.41 34.20
CA ALA A 605 -12.33 35.77 33.83
C ALA A 605 -12.01 36.69 35.02
N GLY A 606 -10.86 37.39 34.98
CA GLY A 606 -10.56 38.48 35.91
C GLY A 606 -9.09 38.65 36.28
N GLY A 607 -8.39 39.56 35.60
CA GLY A 607 -7.09 40.08 36.05
C GLY A 607 -6.22 40.65 34.93
N SER A 608 -6.27 41.96 34.72
CA SER A 608 -5.31 42.72 33.87
C SER A 608 -4.06 43.14 34.69
N PRO A 609 -3.04 43.80 34.09
CA PRO A 609 -1.82 43.16 33.62
C PRO A 609 -0.55 43.74 34.29
N GLY A 610 0.59 43.05 34.18
CA GLY A 610 1.86 43.65 34.58
C GLY A 610 3.08 42.82 34.26
N GLY A 611 3.93 43.32 33.35
CA GLY A 611 5.34 42.94 33.25
C GLY A 611 5.78 42.41 31.89
N SER A 612 6.53 43.23 31.15
CA SER A 612 7.51 42.84 30.13
C SER A 612 8.86 43.42 30.55
N PRO A 613 9.98 43.14 29.85
CA PRO A 613 10.38 41.95 29.08
C PRO A 613 11.79 41.46 29.52
N ASP A 614 12.25 40.30 29.05
CA ASP A 614 13.67 40.24 28.67
C ASP A 614 13.99 39.18 27.60
N SER A 615 15.03 39.52 26.85
CA SER A 615 15.48 39.04 25.55
C SER A 615 16.08 37.64 25.48
N ALA A 616 16.01 37.00 24.30
CA ALA A 616 17.17 36.37 23.66
C ALA A 616 16.91 36.08 22.16
N GLN A 617 17.79 36.63 21.32
CA GLN A 617 17.92 36.41 19.87
C GLN A 617 18.86 35.22 19.59
N ALA A 618 18.58 34.44 18.53
CA ALA A 618 19.57 33.84 17.61
C ALA A 618 18.81 33.22 16.41
N ARG A 619 18.87 33.81 15.19
CA ARG A 619 19.81 33.54 14.06
C ARG A 619 19.40 32.31 13.20
N THR A 620 18.82 32.52 11.99
CA THR A 620 19.45 32.54 10.63
C THR A 620 19.93 31.14 10.18
N ASP A 621 19.64 30.54 9.01
CA ASP A 621 19.31 31.04 7.66
C ASP A 621 18.62 29.97 6.76
N ALA A 622 17.91 30.48 5.75
CA ALA A 622 17.61 29.98 4.39
C ALA A 622 17.68 28.48 4.01
N SER A 623 16.62 27.99 3.33
CA SER A 623 16.61 27.92 1.85
C SER A 623 15.33 27.27 1.26
N SER A 624 14.67 28.02 0.37
CA SER A 624 14.00 27.60 -0.88
C SER A 624 13.15 26.31 -0.96
N GLY A 625 11.87 26.51 -1.24
CA GLY A 625 10.96 25.50 -1.79
C GLY A 625 9.56 26.07 -2.02
N ALA A 626 9.44 27.17 -2.77
CA ALA A 626 8.15 27.75 -3.12
C ALA A 626 7.46 26.86 -4.19
N THR A 627 6.57 26.00 -3.74
CA THR A 627 5.52 25.42 -4.57
C THR A 627 4.24 26.25 -4.35
N ASP A 628 3.81 26.93 -5.41
CA ASP A 628 2.58 27.71 -5.46
C ASP A 628 1.37 26.78 -5.24
N GLY A 629 0.97 26.63 -3.98
CA GLY A 629 -0.31 26.06 -3.58
C GLY A 629 -1.39 27.13 -3.75
N THR A 630 -2.11 27.06 -4.86
CA THR A 630 -3.30 27.88 -5.12
C THR A 630 -4.36 27.64 -4.05
N GLY A 631 -4.35 28.46 -3.01
CA GLY A 631 -5.45 28.62 -2.08
C GLY A 631 -6.66 29.14 -2.83
N ASN A 632 -7.57 28.25 -3.17
CA ASN A 632 -8.85 28.60 -3.80
C ASN A 632 -9.71 29.34 -2.77
N THR A 633 -9.44 30.63 -2.58
CA THR A 633 -10.42 31.53 -1.98
C THR A 633 -11.59 31.62 -2.94
N ASP A 634 -12.81 31.32 -2.48
CA ASP A 634 -14.06 31.49 -3.23
C ASP A 634 -14.22 32.93 -3.72
N ARG A 635 -13.59 33.21 -4.86
CA ARG A 635 -13.64 34.47 -5.59
C ARG A 635 -14.43 34.19 -6.85
N ILE A 636 -15.56 34.88 -7.00
CA ILE A 636 -16.31 34.82 -8.25
C ILE A 636 -15.50 35.62 -9.27
N GLY A 637 -14.85 34.92 -10.19
CA GLY A 637 -14.15 35.51 -11.32
C GLY A 637 -15.15 36.16 -12.27
N LEU A 638 -14.99 37.46 -12.53
CA LEU A 638 -15.84 38.19 -13.48
C LEU A 638 -15.43 37.97 -14.95
N ALA A 639 -14.30 37.32 -15.20
CA ALA A 639 -13.74 37.05 -16.53
C ALA A 639 -14.74 36.46 -17.55
N PRO A 640 -15.54 35.40 -17.24
CA PRO A 640 -16.49 34.85 -18.21
C PRO A 640 -17.59 35.83 -18.59
N TYR A 641 -18.06 36.67 -17.66
CA TYR A 641 -19.08 37.68 -17.93
C TYR A 641 -18.53 38.82 -18.79
N VAL A 642 -17.28 39.22 -18.54
CA VAL A 642 -16.59 40.24 -19.37
C VAL A 642 -16.31 39.70 -20.78
N ALA A 643 -15.98 38.42 -20.93
CA ALA A 643 -15.80 37.79 -22.24
C ALA A 643 -17.09 37.82 -23.09
N VAL A 644 -18.25 37.53 -22.48
CA VAL A 644 -19.55 37.65 -23.16
C VAL A 644 -19.83 39.10 -23.58
N LEU A 645 -19.53 40.07 -22.71
CA LEU A 645 -19.67 41.48 -23.05
C LEU A 645 -18.78 41.90 -24.24
N ILE A 646 -17.53 41.43 -24.30
CA ILE A 646 -16.62 41.69 -25.43
C ILE A 646 -17.18 41.12 -26.73
N LEU A 647 -17.73 39.90 -26.72
CA LEU A 647 -18.34 39.30 -27.91
C LEU A 647 -19.55 40.10 -28.41
N LEU A 648 -20.39 40.59 -27.50
CA LEU A 648 -21.51 41.47 -27.86
C LEU A 648 -21.04 42.80 -28.46
N LEU A 649 -19.95 43.38 -27.94
CA LEU A 649 -19.36 44.60 -28.48
C LEU A 649 -18.77 44.38 -29.88
N LEU A 650 -18.08 43.26 -30.12
CA LEU A 650 -17.57 42.90 -31.46
C LEU A 650 -18.71 42.68 -32.46
N ALA A 651 -19.82 42.05 -32.03
CA ALA A 651 -20.99 41.88 -32.89
C ALA A 651 -21.63 43.23 -33.25
N ALA A 652 -21.71 44.16 -32.29
CA ALA A 652 -22.17 45.53 -32.54
C ALA A 652 -21.22 46.31 -33.47
N GLU A 653 -19.90 46.07 -33.38
CA GLU A 653 -18.91 46.69 -34.26
C GLU A 653 -19.11 46.26 -35.69
N TRP A 654 -19.29 44.96 -35.87
CA TRP A 654 -19.57 44.36 -37.16
C TRP A 654 -20.88 44.90 -37.78
N GLU A 655 -21.92 45.07 -36.98
CA GLU A 655 -23.21 45.64 -37.44
C GLU A 655 -23.08 47.11 -37.86
N VAL A 656 -22.31 47.91 -37.12
CA VAL A 656 -22.03 49.32 -37.46
C VAL A 656 -21.17 49.42 -38.72
N TYR A 657 -20.16 48.56 -38.86
CA TYR A 657 -19.34 48.46 -40.06
C TYR A 657 -20.18 48.07 -41.28
N ARG A 658 -21.06 47.07 -41.14
CA ARG A 658 -21.98 46.61 -42.18
C ARG A 658 -22.93 47.70 -42.66
N ARG A 659 -23.45 48.52 -41.75
CA ARG A 659 -24.34 49.66 -42.09
C ARG A 659 -23.59 50.87 -42.65
N GLY A 660 -22.35 51.08 -42.23
CA GLY A 660 -21.49 52.17 -42.72
C GLY A 660 -20.91 51.95 -44.13
N ALA A 661 -20.96 50.72 -44.66
CA ALA A 661 -20.58 50.40 -46.04
C ALA A 661 -21.74 50.55 -47.05
N ALA A 662 -22.95 50.93 -46.59
CA ALA A 662 -24.16 51.03 -47.39
C ALA A 662 -24.56 52.47 -47.76
N PHE A 663 -23.68 53.47 -47.56
CA PHE A 663 -23.88 54.86 -48.00
C PHE A 663 -22.60 55.49 -48.54
#